data_AF-A0A6I8RTA8-F1
#
_entry.id   AF-A0A6I8RTA8-F1
#
_cell.length_a   1.000
_cell.length_b   1.000
_cell.length_c   1.000
_cell.angle_alpha   90.00
_cell.angle_beta   90.00
_cell.angle_gamma   90.00
#
_symmetry.space_group_name_H-M   'P 1'
#
loop_
_entity.id
_entity.type
_entity.pdbx_description
1 polymer ?
#
loop_
_entity_poly.entity_id
_entity_poly.type
_entity_poly.pdbx_seq_one_letter_code
_entity_poly.pdbx_strand_id
1 'polypeptide(L)'
;MEPPDPTYTRTLMCWKKRVRSEYIRLQQLKRFQANTAARMFYVENLTKAQERAHLLNEDWKKLRVQPIQMMKPTSGHPFLKKSTVESSFPGFAVQTIFMRSLNTVALVPIMYSWSPLQQNFMVEDETVLCNIPYMGDEVKEEDETFIEELINNYDGKVHGEEGSGLLDDASFLELMEALLQYTDEEEKWLSYSTEGKGEEVKEEGPMTRKRKRIAEEGSKRVCRSLLPNDLIFSAISAVFPERGFPEEVKKRYKELTEAYDPNALPPQCTPNIDGPCAKSVQREQSLHSFHTLFCRRCFKYDCFLHPFHASPNVYRRRNREIKIETEPCGIHCFLWLEGAKEYAMMNNPRSKCLGRRRRKTTALAASGSNSNVMETKEGDSDRDTGNDCASSSSEANSRSQTPTKQRQGSLSGELPDVSEPSEPVEWSGAEESLFRVFHGTYFNNFCSIARLMGTKTCKQVFQFAVTDSLLLKVPAKELMSTAQKKKRKHRLWAAHCRKIQLKKDNSANQVYNYQPCDHPDHPCDSTCPCIMTQNFCEKFCQCNPDCQNRFPGCRCKTQCNTKQCPCYLAVRECDPDLCLTCGASEHWDSKVVSCKNCSIQRGLKKHLLLAPSDVAGWGTFIKESVQKNEFISEYCGELISQDEADRRGKVYDKYMSSFLFNLNNDFVVDATRKGNKIRFANHSVHPNCYAKVVMVNGDHRIGIFAKRTIQAGEELFFDYRYSQADALKYVGIERETDII
;
A
#
# COMPACT_ATOMS: atom_id res chain seq x y z
N MET A 1 -37.56 26.45 19.41
CA MET A 1 -37.51 26.26 17.95
C MET A 1 -38.59 27.15 17.36
N GLU A 2 -38.20 28.31 16.85
CA GLU A 2 -39.10 29.15 16.07
C GLU A 2 -39.43 28.43 14.74
N PRO A 3 -40.66 28.53 14.24
CA PRO A 3 -40.99 27.99 12.91
C PRO A 3 -40.17 28.74 11.84
N PRO A 4 -39.70 28.06 10.78
CA PRO A 4 -38.96 28.73 9.72
C PRO A 4 -39.85 29.79 9.05
N ASP A 5 -39.26 30.95 8.78
CA ASP A 5 -39.89 32.10 8.14
C ASP A 5 -40.71 31.67 6.88
N PRO A 6 -42.02 31.99 6.79
CA PRO A 6 -42.85 31.61 5.66
C PRO A 6 -42.38 32.19 4.31
N THR A 7 -41.55 33.23 4.33
CA THR A 7 -40.93 33.80 3.11
C THR A 7 -39.76 32.93 2.61
N TYR A 8 -39.00 32.30 3.51
CA TYR A 8 -37.87 31.42 3.18
C TYR A 8 -38.34 30.11 2.54
N THR A 9 -39.41 29.51 3.08
CA THR A 9 -40.01 28.26 2.56
C THR A 9 -40.63 28.42 1.17
N ARG A 10 -41.28 29.57 0.91
CA ARG A 10 -41.88 29.88 -0.39
C ARG A 10 -40.83 30.10 -1.48
N THR A 11 -39.72 30.75 -1.15
CA THR A 11 -38.58 30.99 -2.05
C THR A 11 -37.83 29.70 -2.38
N LEU A 12 -37.61 28.82 -1.38
CA LEU A 12 -36.96 27.52 -1.59
C LEU A 12 -37.79 26.58 -2.50
N MET A 13 -39.12 26.57 -2.37
CA MET A 13 -39.98 25.80 -3.27
C MET A 13 -39.94 26.28 -4.73
N CYS A 14 -39.78 27.60 -4.94
CA CYS A 14 -39.58 28.18 -6.27
C CYS A 14 -38.28 27.66 -6.89
N TRP A 15 -37.17 27.72 -6.14
CA TRP A 15 -35.87 27.21 -6.58
C TRP A 15 -35.88 25.71 -6.84
N LYS A 16 -36.56 24.89 -6.03
CA LYS A 16 -36.70 23.44 -6.30
C LYS A 16 -37.41 23.15 -7.63
N LYS A 17 -38.50 23.88 -7.93
CA LYS A 17 -39.20 23.74 -9.21
C LYS A 17 -38.31 24.18 -10.38
N ARG A 18 -37.53 25.25 -10.19
CA ARG A 18 -36.59 25.76 -11.18
C ARG A 18 -35.45 24.79 -11.48
N VAL A 19 -34.82 24.23 -10.44
CA VAL A 19 -33.77 23.20 -10.55
C VAL A 19 -34.28 22.00 -11.35
N ARG A 20 -35.48 21.51 -11.03
CA ARG A 20 -36.11 20.41 -11.80
C ARG A 20 -36.36 20.78 -13.26
N SER A 21 -36.89 21.97 -13.52
CA SER A 21 -37.19 22.44 -14.88
C SER A 21 -35.93 22.62 -15.71
N GLU A 22 -34.90 23.25 -15.16
CA GLU A 22 -33.62 23.46 -15.86
C GLU A 22 -32.87 22.15 -16.07
N TYR A 23 -32.90 21.24 -15.09
CA TYR A 23 -32.32 19.90 -15.24
C TYR A 23 -32.99 19.12 -16.39
N ILE A 24 -34.32 19.10 -16.45
CA ILE A 24 -35.05 18.44 -17.54
C ILE A 24 -34.73 19.10 -18.89
N ARG A 25 -34.68 20.44 -18.94
CA ARG A 25 -34.34 21.18 -20.17
C ARG A 25 -32.92 20.84 -20.64
N LEU A 26 -31.94 20.82 -19.74
CA LEU A 26 -30.56 20.46 -20.05
C LEU A 26 -30.42 19.00 -20.48
N GLN A 27 -31.09 18.06 -19.81
CA GLN A 27 -31.09 16.66 -20.23
C GLN A 27 -31.71 16.47 -21.62
N GLN A 28 -32.83 17.15 -21.91
CA GLN A 28 -33.45 17.09 -23.24
C GLN A 28 -32.55 17.69 -24.32
N LEU A 29 -31.90 18.83 -24.03
CA LEU A 29 -30.95 19.46 -24.94
C LEU A 29 -29.73 18.57 -25.19
N LYS A 30 -29.14 18.02 -24.12
CA LYS A 30 -28.04 17.04 -24.22
C LYS A 30 -28.46 15.81 -25.00
N ARG A 31 -29.64 15.27 -24.76
CA ARG A 31 -30.17 14.13 -25.52
C ARG A 31 -30.31 14.46 -27.01
N PHE A 32 -30.77 15.66 -27.36
CA PHE A 32 -30.88 16.09 -28.75
C PHE A 32 -29.51 16.28 -29.42
N GLN A 33 -28.57 16.93 -28.73
CA GLN A 33 -27.20 17.11 -29.20
C GLN A 33 -26.48 15.76 -29.33
N ALA A 34 -26.60 14.89 -28.33
CA ALA A 34 -26.07 13.53 -28.32
C ALA A 34 -26.68 12.69 -29.45
N ASN A 35 -27.98 12.77 -29.71
CA ASN A 35 -28.61 12.09 -30.84
C ASN A 35 -28.09 12.60 -32.19
N THR A 36 -27.82 13.90 -32.31
CA THR A 36 -27.28 14.50 -33.54
C THR A 36 -25.83 14.06 -33.76
N ALA A 37 -25.01 14.11 -32.72
CA ALA A 37 -23.64 13.60 -32.75
C ALA A 37 -23.59 12.09 -33.00
N ALA A 38 -24.45 11.31 -32.34
CA ALA A 38 -24.57 9.86 -32.52
C ALA A 38 -24.94 9.48 -33.95
N ARG A 39 -25.77 10.28 -34.64
CA ARG A 39 -26.03 10.08 -36.08
C ARG A 39 -24.77 10.29 -36.92
N MET A 40 -23.97 11.31 -36.64
CA MET A 40 -22.71 11.53 -37.34
C MET A 40 -21.71 10.39 -37.07
N PHE A 41 -21.55 9.99 -35.80
CA PHE A 41 -20.70 8.85 -35.42
C PHE A 41 -21.19 7.53 -36.03
N TYR A 42 -22.50 7.31 -36.13
CA TYR A 42 -23.05 6.14 -36.78
C TYR A 42 -22.68 6.08 -38.26
N VAL A 43 -22.81 7.19 -38.99
CA VAL A 43 -22.42 7.26 -40.41
C VAL A 43 -20.93 7.02 -40.58
N GLU A 44 -20.08 7.65 -39.75
CA GLU A 44 -18.63 7.43 -39.79
C GLU A 44 -18.27 5.96 -39.48
N ASN A 45 -18.89 5.37 -38.46
CA ASN A 45 -18.69 3.98 -38.09
C ASN A 45 -19.20 3.02 -39.17
N LEU A 46 -20.32 3.35 -39.83
CA LEU A 46 -20.86 2.58 -40.94
C LEU A 46 -19.89 2.56 -42.12
N THR A 47 -19.28 3.71 -42.48
CA THR A 47 -18.24 3.76 -43.51
C THR A 47 -17.06 2.87 -43.14
N LYS A 48 -16.55 2.96 -41.90
CA LYS A 48 -15.46 2.09 -41.41
C LYS A 48 -15.85 0.61 -41.44
N ALA A 49 -17.08 0.28 -41.08
CA ALA A 49 -17.60 -1.09 -41.12
C ALA A 49 -17.71 -1.60 -42.56
N GLN A 50 -18.17 -0.77 -43.50
CA GLN A 50 -18.26 -1.10 -44.93
C GLN A 50 -16.89 -1.31 -45.55
N GLU A 51 -15.91 -0.45 -45.25
CA GLU A 51 -14.51 -0.62 -45.70
C GLU A 51 -13.90 -1.92 -45.19
N ARG A 52 -14.06 -2.21 -43.88
CA ARG A 52 -13.59 -3.47 -43.29
C ARG A 52 -14.30 -4.68 -43.88
N ALA A 53 -15.62 -4.61 -44.06
CA ALA A 53 -16.39 -5.68 -44.68
C ALA A 53 -15.96 -5.92 -46.14
N HIS A 54 -15.65 -4.86 -46.89
CA HIS A 54 -15.13 -4.97 -48.25
C HIS A 54 -13.78 -5.70 -48.27
N LEU A 55 -12.84 -5.33 -47.39
CA LEU A 55 -11.56 -6.02 -47.27
C LEU A 55 -11.73 -7.50 -46.93
N LEU A 56 -12.57 -7.83 -45.94
CA LEU A 56 -12.88 -9.21 -45.57
C LEU A 56 -13.54 -9.99 -46.72
N ASN A 57 -14.40 -9.34 -47.51
CA ASN A 57 -15.07 -9.96 -48.64
C ASN A 57 -14.10 -10.20 -49.82
N GLU A 58 -13.17 -9.28 -50.06
CA GLU A 58 -12.09 -9.49 -51.04
C GLU A 58 -11.19 -10.66 -50.64
N ASP A 59 -10.86 -10.79 -49.36
CA ASP A 59 -10.13 -11.96 -48.85
C ASP A 59 -10.94 -13.26 -48.96
N TRP A 60 -12.24 -13.21 -48.67
CA TRP A 60 -13.15 -14.35 -48.86
C TRP A 60 -13.23 -14.80 -50.32
N LYS A 61 -13.32 -13.87 -51.28
CA LYS A 61 -13.37 -14.18 -52.72
C LYS A 61 -12.12 -14.91 -53.24
N LYS A 62 -10.96 -14.69 -52.60
CA LYS A 62 -9.71 -15.39 -52.95
C LYS A 62 -9.74 -16.85 -52.48
N LEU A 63 -10.54 -17.19 -51.46
CA LEU A 63 -10.66 -18.53 -50.94
C LEU A 63 -11.62 -19.37 -51.80
N ARG A 64 -11.17 -20.56 -52.20
CA ARG A 64 -12.03 -21.59 -52.81
C ARG A 64 -12.37 -22.66 -51.77
N VAL A 65 -13.38 -22.40 -50.96
CA VAL A 65 -13.87 -23.34 -49.96
C VAL A 65 -14.88 -24.29 -50.60
N GLN A 66 -14.67 -25.60 -50.45
CA GLN A 66 -15.63 -26.60 -50.94
C GLN A 66 -16.93 -26.54 -50.12
N PRO A 67 -18.11 -26.39 -50.76
CA PRO A 67 -19.39 -26.43 -50.05
C PRO A 67 -19.61 -27.77 -49.35
N ILE A 68 -20.31 -27.74 -48.21
CA ILE A 68 -20.65 -28.96 -47.45
C ILE A 68 -21.47 -29.89 -48.35
N GLN A 69 -20.98 -31.11 -48.54
CA GLN A 69 -21.69 -32.15 -49.28
C GLN A 69 -22.61 -32.93 -48.34
N MET A 70 -23.82 -33.25 -48.81
CA MET A 70 -24.72 -34.13 -48.05
C MET A 70 -24.08 -35.50 -47.84
N MET A 71 -24.22 -36.01 -46.62
CA MET A 71 -23.75 -37.35 -46.27
C MET A 71 -24.51 -38.39 -47.08
N LYS A 72 -23.82 -39.08 -47.99
CA LYS A 72 -24.42 -40.19 -48.75
C LYS A 72 -24.58 -41.38 -47.79
N PRO A 73 -25.77 -41.98 -47.68
CA PRO A 73 -25.95 -43.17 -46.88
C PRO A 73 -25.15 -44.32 -47.51
N THR A 74 -24.08 -44.75 -46.85
CA THR A 74 -23.45 -46.03 -47.16
C THR A 74 -24.41 -47.13 -46.70
N SER A 75 -24.88 -47.94 -47.64
CA SER A 75 -25.79 -49.06 -47.37
C SER A 75 -25.20 -49.98 -46.30
N GLY A 76 -25.90 -50.14 -45.17
CA GLY A 76 -25.79 -51.35 -44.35
C GLY A 76 -24.98 -51.29 -43.05
N HIS A 77 -25.18 -50.29 -42.18
CA HIS A 77 -24.87 -50.48 -40.76
C HIS A 77 -26.15 -50.46 -39.90
N PRO A 78 -26.62 -51.61 -39.38
CA PRO A 78 -27.85 -51.74 -38.59
C PRO A 78 -27.89 -50.92 -37.29
N PHE A 79 -26.75 -50.38 -36.87
CA PHE A 79 -26.55 -49.80 -35.54
C PHE A 79 -26.39 -48.27 -35.52
N LEU A 80 -26.48 -47.60 -36.68
CA LEU A 80 -26.41 -46.13 -36.72
C LEU A 80 -27.74 -45.51 -36.30
N LYS A 81 -27.71 -44.69 -35.25
CA LYS A 81 -28.86 -43.90 -34.80
C LYS A 81 -29.34 -43.00 -35.95
N LYS A 82 -30.66 -42.89 -36.10
CA LYS A 82 -31.30 -42.01 -37.10
C LYS A 82 -31.83 -40.77 -36.40
N SER A 83 -31.69 -39.61 -37.05
CA SER A 83 -32.31 -38.36 -36.65
C SER A 83 -33.40 -38.03 -37.64
N THR A 84 -34.60 -37.76 -37.13
CA THR A 84 -35.76 -37.33 -37.91
C THR A 84 -36.01 -35.85 -37.67
N VAL A 85 -36.13 -35.07 -38.74
CA VAL A 85 -36.48 -33.64 -38.69
C VAL A 85 -37.86 -33.48 -39.31
N GLU A 86 -38.80 -33.06 -38.47
CA GLU A 86 -40.17 -32.76 -38.87
C GLU A 86 -40.29 -31.26 -39.16
N SER A 87 -41.02 -30.93 -40.22
CA SER A 87 -41.28 -29.55 -40.61
C SER A 87 -42.67 -29.15 -40.19
N SER A 88 -42.81 -27.95 -39.63
CA SER A 88 -44.10 -27.32 -39.34
C SER A 88 -44.78 -26.74 -40.60
N PHE A 89 -44.08 -26.70 -41.74
CA PHE A 89 -44.63 -26.23 -43.01
C PHE A 89 -45.45 -27.33 -43.71
N PRO A 90 -46.75 -27.07 -44.03
CA PRO A 90 -47.59 -28.04 -44.72
C PRO A 90 -47.02 -28.42 -46.09
N GLY A 91 -46.84 -29.72 -46.34
CA GLY A 91 -46.33 -30.25 -47.62
C GLY A 91 -44.82 -30.53 -47.67
N PHE A 92 -44.07 -30.22 -46.62
CA PHE A 92 -42.66 -30.62 -46.53
C PHE A 92 -42.53 -31.99 -45.86
N ALA A 93 -41.97 -32.97 -46.57
CA ALA A 93 -41.84 -34.34 -46.07
C ALA A 93 -40.83 -34.42 -44.91
N VAL A 94 -41.09 -35.33 -43.96
CA VAL A 94 -40.17 -35.64 -42.86
C VAL A 94 -38.84 -36.14 -43.40
N GLN A 95 -37.74 -35.52 -42.98
CA GLN A 95 -36.40 -35.90 -43.40
C GLN A 95 -35.76 -36.82 -42.37
N THR A 96 -35.17 -37.93 -42.81
CA THR A 96 -34.43 -38.86 -41.94
C THR A 96 -32.99 -38.95 -42.38
N ILE A 97 -32.05 -38.70 -41.48
CA ILE A 97 -30.60 -38.74 -41.74
C ILE A 97 -29.92 -39.64 -40.69
N PHE A 98 -28.86 -40.33 -41.06
CA PHE A 98 -28.04 -41.09 -40.12
C PHE A 98 -27.15 -40.15 -39.29
N MET A 99 -27.12 -40.35 -37.98
CA MET A 99 -26.26 -39.60 -37.07
C MET A 99 -24.83 -40.15 -37.10
N ARG A 100 -23.85 -39.26 -37.28
CA ARG A 100 -22.44 -39.57 -37.03
C ARG A 100 -22.14 -39.33 -35.55
N SER A 101 -21.77 -40.38 -34.84
CA SER A 101 -21.31 -40.24 -33.45
C SER A 101 -19.93 -39.57 -33.44
N LEU A 102 -19.75 -38.57 -32.59
CA LEU A 102 -18.43 -37.99 -32.31
C LEU A 102 -17.69 -38.92 -31.35
N ASN A 103 -16.39 -39.09 -31.56
CA ASN A 103 -15.57 -39.93 -30.69
C ASN A 103 -15.51 -39.31 -29.28
N THR A 104 -15.47 -40.16 -28.27
CA THR A 104 -15.32 -39.72 -26.88
C THR A 104 -14.00 -38.98 -26.69
N VAL A 105 -14.07 -37.77 -26.16
CA VAL A 105 -12.91 -36.96 -25.77
C VAL A 105 -12.81 -36.97 -24.25
N ALA A 106 -11.62 -37.22 -23.73
CA ALA A 106 -11.39 -37.20 -22.28
C ALA A 106 -11.67 -35.78 -21.73
N LEU A 107 -12.53 -35.70 -20.73
CA LEU A 107 -12.83 -34.45 -20.03
C LEU A 107 -11.75 -34.16 -18.99
N VAL A 108 -11.46 -32.89 -18.82
CA VAL A 108 -10.56 -32.38 -17.78
C VAL A 108 -11.42 -31.87 -16.62
N PRO A 109 -10.99 -32.03 -15.35
CA PRO A 109 -11.77 -31.54 -14.22
C PRO A 109 -11.99 -30.02 -14.26
N ILE A 110 -13.11 -29.55 -13.71
CA ILE A 110 -13.50 -28.14 -13.72
C ILE A 110 -12.44 -27.29 -13.00
N MET A 111 -12.09 -26.16 -13.60
CA MET A 111 -11.21 -25.16 -13.00
C MET A 111 -11.63 -23.76 -13.41
N TYR A 112 -11.94 -22.91 -12.43
CA TYR A 112 -12.11 -21.48 -12.64
C TYR A 112 -10.76 -20.79 -12.78
N SER A 113 -10.69 -19.72 -13.57
CA SER A 113 -9.46 -18.96 -13.74
C SER A 113 -8.99 -18.35 -12.41
N TRP A 114 -7.70 -18.44 -12.13
CA TRP A 114 -7.08 -17.87 -10.93
C TRP A 114 -5.72 -17.26 -11.24
N SER A 115 -5.31 -16.26 -10.45
CA SER A 115 -4.03 -15.58 -10.64
C SER A 115 -2.94 -16.15 -9.74
N PRO A 116 -1.72 -16.41 -10.25
CA PRO A 116 -0.63 -16.97 -9.47
C PRO A 116 0.00 -15.96 -8.50
N LEU A 117 0.26 -16.38 -7.26
CA LEU A 117 0.87 -15.61 -6.19
C LEU A 117 2.16 -16.27 -5.69
N GLN A 118 3.10 -15.43 -5.26
CA GLN A 118 4.31 -15.84 -4.53
C GLN A 118 4.28 -15.42 -3.06
N GLN A 119 3.40 -14.48 -2.71
CA GLN A 119 3.17 -13.92 -1.38
C GLN A 119 1.67 -13.59 -1.28
N ASN A 120 1.14 -13.51 -0.07
CA ASN A 120 -0.25 -13.12 0.15
C ASN A 120 -0.53 -11.70 -0.36
N PHE A 121 -1.78 -11.44 -0.71
CA PHE A 121 -2.24 -10.17 -1.28
C PHE A 121 -3.43 -9.65 -0.46
N MET A 122 -3.27 -8.56 0.28
CA MET A 122 -4.36 -7.94 1.05
C MET A 122 -5.44 -7.40 0.12
N VAL A 123 -6.69 -7.69 0.45
CA VAL A 123 -7.87 -7.18 -0.25
C VAL A 123 -8.79 -6.56 0.78
N GLU A 124 -9.29 -5.37 0.46
CA GLU A 124 -10.30 -4.69 1.28
C GLU A 124 -11.67 -5.36 1.11
N ASP A 125 -12.50 -5.24 2.14
CA ASP A 125 -13.84 -5.81 2.17
C ASP A 125 -14.74 -5.27 1.05
N GLU A 126 -15.45 -6.18 0.37
CA GLU A 126 -16.44 -5.81 -0.63
C GLU A 126 -17.74 -5.40 0.07
N THR A 127 -18.05 -4.09 0.10
CA THR A 127 -19.26 -3.58 0.78
C THR A 127 -20.51 -3.65 -0.10
N VAL A 128 -20.38 -4.00 -1.38
CA VAL A 128 -21.47 -4.08 -2.36
C VAL A 128 -21.30 -5.35 -3.16
N LEU A 129 -22.38 -6.11 -3.30
CA LEU A 129 -22.37 -7.31 -4.12
C LEU A 129 -22.32 -6.93 -5.61
N CYS A 130 -21.19 -7.17 -6.27
CA CYS A 130 -21.03 -6.81 -7.69
C CYS A 130 -21.81 -7.72 -8.65
N ASN A 131 -22.11 -8.96 -8.26
CA ASN A 131 -22.81 -9.91 -9.11
C ASN A 131 -23.57 -10.94 -8.26
N ILE A 132 -24.78 -11.30 -8.67
CA ILE A 132 -25.56 -12.39 -8.08
C ILE A 132 -25.12 -13.70 -8.74
N PRO A 133 -24.57 -14.68 -8.00
CA PRO A 133 -24.13 -15.95 -8.57
C PRO A 133 -25.29 -16.69 -9.25
N TYR A 134 -25.14 -17.04 -10.53
CA TYR A 134 -26.11 -17.89 -11.22
C TYR A 134 -25.83 -19.36 -10.90
N MET A 135 -26.84 -20.05 -10.38
CA MET A 135 -26.73 -21.45 -9.90
C MET A 135 -27.58 -22.43 -10.71
N GLY A 136 -28.08 -22.00 -11.88
CA GLY A 136 -29.08 -22.75 -12.65
C GLY A 136 -30.50 -22.35 -12.28
N ASP A 137 -31.39 -22.35 -13.27
CA ASP A 137 -32.80 -22.02 -13.03
C ASP A 137 -33.52 -23.11 -12.24
N GLU A 138 -33.04 -24.36 -12.29
CA GLU A 138 -33.55 -25.49 -11.51
C GLU A 138 -33.33 -25.34 -10.00
N VAL A 139 -32.26 -24.64 -9.58
CA VAL A 139 -31.90 -24.42 -8.17
C VAL A 139 -32.61 -23.19 -7.57
N LYS A 140 -33.11 -22.28 -8.42
CA LYS A 140 -33.80 -21.06 -7.97
C LYS A 140 -35.13 -21.36 -7.25
N GLU A 141 -35.81 -22.43 -7.63
CA GLU A 141 -37.12 -22.77 -7.05
C GLU A 141 -37.02 -23.39 -5.64
N GLU A 142 -35.86 -23.94 -5.27
CA GLU A 142 -35.67 -24.63 -3.98
C GLU A 142 -35.05 -23.75 -2.88
N ASP A 143 -34.29 -22.70 -3.23
CA ASP A 143 -33.46 -21.91 -2.30
C ASP A 143 -33.60 -20.39 -2.49
N GLU A 144 -34.83 -19.86 -2.57
CA GLU A 144 -35.06 -18.40 -2.57
C GLU A 144 -34.48 -17.71 -1.32
N THR A 145 -34.51 -18.39 -0.18
CA THR A 145 -33.98 -17.92 1.11
C THR A 145 -32.48 -17.63 1.07
N PHE A 146 -31.72 -18.39 0.28
CA PHE A 146 -30.28 -18.19 0.15
C PHE A 146 -29.95 -16.87 -0.55
N ILE A 147 -30.69 -16.51 -1.60
CA ILE A 147 -30.45 -15.25 -2.33
C ILE A 147 -30.79 -14.06 -1.45
N GLU A 148 -31.89 -14.13 -0.69
CA GLU A 148 -32.27 -13.10 0.28
C GLU A 148 -31.22 -12.96 1.39
N GLU A 149 -30.77 -14.09 1.96
CA GLU A 149 -29.70 -14.09 2.96
C GLU A 149 -28.39 -13.51 2.40
N LEU A 150 -28.03 -13.87 1.17
CA LEU A 150 -26.84 -13.36 0.50
C LEU A 150 -26.89 -11.84 0.37
N ILE A 151 -28.00 -11.29 -0.12
CA ILE A 151 -28.20 -9.84 -0.28
C ILE A 151 -28.17 -9.13 1.09
N ASN A 152 -28.78 -9.73 2.11
CA ASN A 152 -28.78 -9.18 3.48
C ASN A 152 -27.36 -9.05 4.07
N ASN A 153 -26.41 -9.91 3.70
CA ASN A 153 -25.03 -9.79 4.18
C ASN A 153 -24.26 -8.60 3.57
N TYR A 154 -24.79 -8.01 2.49
CA TYR A 154 -24.26 -6.80 1.86
C TYR A 154 -25.14 -5.58 2.16
N ASP A 155 -25.89 -5.59 3.28
CA ASP A 155 -26.83 -4.54 3.67
C ASP A 155 -27.87 -4.19 2.58
N GLY A 156 -28.23 -5.16 1.73
CA GLY A 156 -29.13 -4.92 0.59
C GLY A 156 -28.49 -4.23 -0.61
N LYS A 157 -27.17 -4.04 -0.64
CA LYS A 157 -26.49 -3.30 -1.72
C LYS A 157 -26.03 -4.25 -2.82
N VAL A 158 -26.70 -4.19 -3.97
CA VAL A 158 -26.30 -4.87 -5.20
C VAL A 158 -25.92 -3.84 -6.27
N HIS A 159 -24.78 -4.07 -6.94
CA HIS A 159 -24.32 -3.18 -8.01
C HIS A 159 -25.35 -3.12 -9.14
N GLY A 160 -25.85 -1.92 -9.44
CA GLY A 160 -26.82 -1.67 -10.52
C GLY A 160 -28.26 -1.42 -10.05
N GLU A 161 -28.56 -1.49 -8.75
CA GLU A 161 -29.87 -1.08 -8.22
C GLU A 161 -30.01 0.43 -7.99
N GLU A 162 -28.92 1.20 -8.09
CA GLU A 162 -29.01 2.66 -8.02
C GLU A 162 -29.79 3.18 -9.24
N GLY A 163 -31.02 3.64 -8.95
CA GLY A 163 -31.97 4.13 -9.93
C GLY A 163 -31.35 5.08 -10.95
N SER A 164 -31.75 4.90 -12.21
CA SER A 164 -31.35 5.62 -13.42
C SER A 164 -31.59 7.14 -13.36
N GLY A 165 -30.87 7.85 -12.49
CA GLY A 165 -31.07 9.27 -12.20
C GLY A 165 -29.83 10.01 -11.67
N LEU A 166 -28.63 9.39 -11.68
CA LEU A 166 -27.41 10.08 -11.26
C LEU A 166 -27.12 11.29 -12.14
N LEU A 167 -27.20 12.48 -11.54
CA LEU A 167 -26.66 13.71 -12.09
C LEU A 167 -25.14 13.57 -12.17
N ASP A 168 -24.58 13.36 -13.36
CA ASP A 168 -23.12 13.33 -13.59
C ASP A 168 -22.44 14.68 -13.25
N ASP A 169 -21.14 14.70 -12.91
CA ASP A 169 -20.39 15.90 -12.51
C ASP A 169 -20.38 16.98 -13.60
N ALA A 170 -20.29 16.58 -14.88
CA ALA A 170 -20.39 17.51 -16.00
C ALA A 170 -21.80 18.13 -16.12
N SER A 171 -22.83 17.31 -15.88
CA SER A 171 -24.22 17.78 -15.87
C SER A 171 -24.55 18.66 -14.66
N PHE A 172 -23.87 18.42 -13.52
CA PHE A 172 -23.97 19.25 -12.33
C PHE A 172 -23.37 20.65 -12.56
N LEU A 173 -22.19 20.75 -13.18
CA LEU A 173 -21.58 22.05 -13.50
C LEU A 173 -22.44 22.87 -14.46
N GLU A 174 -22.97 22.25 -15.51
CA GLU A 174 -23.85 22.94 -16.47
C GLU A 174 -25.19 23.36 -15.83
N LEU A 175 -25.74 22.54 -14.94
CA LEU A 175 -26.92 22.91 -14.15
C LEU A 175 -26.61 24.12 -13.26
N MET A 176 -25.40 24.18 -12.69
CA MET A 176 -24.97 25.34 -11.90
C MET A 176 -24.78 26.60 -12.71
N GLU A 177 -24.15 26.51 -13.88
CA GLU A 177 -24.02 27.64 -14.79
C GLU A 177 -25.39 28.16 -15.25
N ALA A 178 -26.32 27.28 -15.60
CA ALA A 178 -27.67 27.66 -16.01
C ALA A 178 -28.48 28.34 -14.89
N LEU A 179 -28.29 27.92 -13.63
CA LEU A 179 -28.96 28.52 -12.48
C LEU A 179 -28.33 29.87 -12.09
N LEU A 180 -27.02 30.06 -12.28
CA LEU A 180 -26.31 31.33 -12.09
C LEU A 180 -26.67 32.37 -13.17
N GLN A 181 -26.81 31.94 -14.42
CA GLN A 181 -27.23 32.83 -15.50
C GLN A 181 -28.63 33.40 -15.27
N TYR A 182 -29.49 32.67 -14.55
CA TYR A 182 -30.84 33.12 -14.21
C TYR A 182 -30.84 34.22 -13.13
N THR A 183 -29.94 34.16 -12.14
CA THR A 183 -29.81 35.22 -11.12
C THR A 183 -29.35 36.55 -11.72
N ASP A 184 -28.45 36.51 -12.70
CA ASP A 184 -27.96 37.70 -13.40
C ASP A 184 -29.04 38.37 -14.27
N GLU A 185 -30.01 37.59 -14.79
CA GLU A 185 -31.13 38.09 -15.59
C GLU A 185 -32.22 38.75 -14.71
N GLU A 186 -32.49 38.21 -13.51
CA GLU A 186 -33.42 38.83 -12.54
C GLU A 186 -32.89 40.18 -12.02
N GLU A 187 -31.59 40.30 -11.74
CA GLU A 187 -30.96 41.57 -11.34
C GLU A 187 -31.01 42.62 -12.47
N LYS A 188 -30.82 42.20 -13.73
CA LYS A 188 -31.01 43.09 -14.89
C LYS A 188 -32.46 43.52 -15.07
N TRP A 189 -33.43 42.64 -14.87
CA TRP A 189 -34.85 42.97 -15.03
C TRP A 189 -35.34 44.00 -13.99
N LEU A 190 -34.82 43.94 -12.76
CA LEU A 190 -35.04 44.98 -11.75
C LEU A 190 -34.42 46.32 -12.14
N SER A 191 -33.26 46.33 -12.82
CA SER A 191 -32.61 47.57 -13.25
C SER A 191 -33.40 48.32 -14.34
N TYR A 192 -34.03 47.61 -15.29
CA TYR A 192 -34.85 48.21 -16.34
C TYR A 192 -36.23 48.67 -15.87
N SER A 193 -36.74 48.13 -14.76
CA SER A 193 -38.06 48.48 -14.23
C SER A 193 -38.10 49.84 -13.50
N THR A 194 -36.95 50.49 -13.35
CA THR A 194 -36.83 51.79 -12.63
C THR A 194 -36.81 53.00 -13.57
N GLU A 195 -36.73 52.81 -14.89
CA GLU A 195 -36.74 53.90 -15.88
C GLU A 195 -37.89 53.72 -16.89
N GLY A 196 -39.08 54.24 -16.58
CA GLY A 196 -40.16 54.36 -17.56
C GLY A 196 -41.58 54.37 -16.97
N LYS A 197 -42.04 55.53 -16.51
CA LYS A 197 -43.48 55.82 -16.33
C LYS A 197 -43.93 56.76 -17.46
N GLY A 198 -44.99 56.40 -18.18
CA GLY A 198 -45.71 57.34 -19.06
C GLY A 198 -46.66 56.68 -20.07
N GLU A 199 -47.96 56.74 -19.75
CA GLU A 199 -49.14 56.69 -20.62
C GLU A 199 -49.86 55.36 -20.95
N GLU A 200 -51.19 55.46 -20.85
CA GLU A 200 -52.22 54.43 -20.90
C GLU A 200 -52.54 53.94 -22.32
N VAL A 201 -53.09 52.71 -22.45
CA VAL A 201 -54.37 52.37 -23.13
C VAL A 201 -54.42 50.88 -23.61
N LYS A 202 -55.43 50.17 -23.08
CA LYS A 202 -56.25 49.03 -23.57
C LYS A 202 -55.67 47.66 -23.98
N GLU A 203 -56.40 46.64 -23.51
CA GLU A 203 -56.35 45.21 -23.87
C GLU A 203 -56.58 44.94 -25.37
N GLU A 204 -55.81 44.01 -25.94
CA GLU A 204 -56.28 42.93 -26.84
C GLU A 204 -55.34 41.72 -26.78
N GLY A 205 -55.90 40.52 -27.04
CA GLY A 205 -55.33 39.18 -26.79
C GLY A 205 -54.20 38.68 -27.73
N PRO A 206 -53.93 37.36 -27.74
CA PRO A 206 -52.57 36.82 -27.88
C PRO A 206 -52.18 36.51 -29.33
N MET A 207 -50.94 36.83 -29.72
CA MET A 207 -50.34 36.17 -30.89
C MET A 207 -48.81 36.02 -30.81
N THR A 208 -48.41 34.77 -30.95
CA THR A 208 -47.08 34.20 -31.19
C THR A 208 -46.20 35.04 -32.13
N ARG A 209 -44.89 35.16 -31.85
CA ARG A 209 -43.88 35.33 -32.92
C ARG A 209 -42.45 34.97 -32.50
N LYS A 210 -41.84 34.16 -33.38
CA LYS A 210 -40.47 33.63 -33.41
C LYS A 210 -39.40 34.73 -33.29
N ARG A 211 -38.33 34.47 -32.53
CA ARG A 211 -37.15 35.34 -32.45
C ARG A 211 -36.13 34.98 -33.53
N LYS A 212 -35.90 35.93 -34.44
CA LYS A 212 -34.87 35.96 -35.49
C LYS A 212 -33.53 36.33 -34.86
N ARG A 213 -32.48 35.56 -35.14
CA ARG A 213 -31.09 35.88 -34.73
C ARG A 213 -30.55 37.03 -35.58
N ILE A 214 -30.00 38.05 -34.93
CA ILE A 214 -29.04 38.98 -35.52
C ILE A 214 -27.78 38.90 -34.66
N ALA A 215 -26.64 38.76 -35.34
CA ALA A 215 -25.32 38.71 -34.77
C ALA A 215 -24.76 40.12 -34.64
N GLU A 216 -24.18 40.44 -33.48
CA GLU A 216 -23.22 41.54 -33.33
C GLU A 216 -22.10 41.07 -32.38
N GLU A 217 -20.88 41.13 -32.89
CA GLU A 217 -19.62 40.91 -32.17
C GLU A 217 -19.27 42.13 -31.31
N GLY A 218 -18.83 41.90 -30.07
CA GLY A 218 -18.11 42.93 -29.31
C GLY A 218 -18.11 42.77 -27.79
N SER A 219 -16.93 42.38 -27.25
CA SER A 219 -16.46 42.60 -25.87
C SER A 219 -16.90 41.62 -24.77
N LYS A 220 -16.07 40.58 -24.57
CA LYS A 220 -16.06 39.72 -23.37
C LYS A 220 -15.60 40.53 -22.15
N ARG A 221 -16.54 41.01 -21.32
CA ARG A 221 -16.23 41.32 -19.91
C ARG A 221 -16.42 40.05 -19.09
N VAL A 222 -15.30 39.51 -18.62
CA VAL A 222 -15.25 38.46 -17.61
C VAL A 222 -15.69 39.08 -16.28
N CYS A 223 -16.87 38.74 -15.79
CA CYS A 223 -17.28 39.08 -14.43
C CYS A 223 -16.70 38.02 -13.48
N ARG A 224 -15.67 38.38 -12.72
CA ARG A 224 -15.15 37.57 -11.60
C ARG A 224 -16.00 37.83 -10.34
N SER A 225 -16.32 36.75 -9.65
CA SER A 225 -16.67 36.59 -8.23
C SER A 225 -17.96 37.23 -7.69
N LEU A 226 -19.06 36.47 -7.76
CA LEU A 226 -20.01 36.33 -6.67
C LEU A 226 -20.25 34.83 -6.46
N LEU A 227 -20.03 34.32 -5.26
CA LEU A 227 -20.37 32.94 -4.91
C LEU A 227 -21.88 32.71 -5.17
N PRO A 228 -22.29 31.55 -5.70
CA PRO A 228 -23.70 31.25 -5.91
C PRO A 228 -24.51 31.40 -4.62
N ASN A 229 -25.74 31.93 -4.73
CA ASN A 229 -26.65 32.09 -3.60
C ASN A 229 -26.82 30.74 -2.86
N ASP A 230 -26.63 30.71 -1.53
CA ASP A 230 -26.70 29.49 -0.70
C ASP A 230 -28.05 28.76 -0.80
N LEU A 231 -29.10 29.47 -1.22
CA LEU A 231 -30.42 28.91 -1.53
C LEU A 231 -30.40 27.94 -2.73
N ILE A 232 -29.50 28.14 -3.69
CA ILE A 232 -29.37 27.29 -4.89
C ILE A 232 -28.79 25.92 -4.50
N PHE A 233 -27.73 25.89 -3.68
CA PHE A 233 -27.15 24.65 -3.16
C PHE A 233 -28.15 23.88 -2.29
N SER A 234 -28.92 24.61 -1.47
CA SER A 234 -30.01 24.05 -0.68
C SER A 234 -31.14 23.45 -1.54
N ALA A 235 -31.44 24.06 -2.69
CA ALA A 235 -32.44 23.56 -3.62
C ALA A 235 -31.97 22.32 -4.39
N ILE A 236 -30.69 22.25 -4.79
CA ILE A 236 -30.11 21.06 -5.46
C ILE A 236 -30.06 19.87 -4.51
N SER A 237 -29.51 20.04 -3.29
CA SER A 237 -29.44 18.98 -2.28
C SER A 237 -30.83 18.41 -1.96
N ALA A 238 -31.86 19.25 -2.01
CA ALA A 238 -33.24 18.80 -1.80
C ALA A 238 -33.91 18.16 -3.03
N VAL A 239 -33.36 18.33 -4.24
CA VAL A 239 -33.83 17.65 -5.47
C VAL A 239 -33.04 16.36 -5.71
N PHE A 240 -31.77 16.32 -5.30
CA PHE A 240 -30.84 15.20 -5.43
C PHE A 240 -30.23 14.84 -4.05
N PRO A 241 -30.96 14.15 -3.16
CA PRO A 241 -30.50 13.80 -1.82
C PRO A 241 -29.21 12.97 -1.80
N GLU A 242 -29.02 12.12 -2.82
CA GLU A 242 -27.84 11.28 -3.04
C GLU A 242 -26.52 12.06 -3.21
N ARG A 243 -26.56 13.37 -3.54
CA ARG A 243 -25.36 14.22 -3.66
C ARG A 243 -24.93 14.85 -2.34
N GLY A 244 -25.65 14.60 -1.25
CA GLY A 244 -25.29 15.03 0.09
C GLY A 244 -25.89 16.38 0.50
N PHE A 245 -25.41 16.89 1.64
CA PHE A 245 -25.91 18.13 2.25
C PHE A 245 -25.49 19.39 1.46
N PRO A 246 -26.17 20.54 1.62
CA PRO A 246 -25.89 21.76 0.83
C PRO A 246 -24.42 22.21 0.88
N GLU A 247 -23.75 22.05 2.02
CA GLU A 247 -22.32 22.37 2.18
C GLU A 247 -21.40 21.43 1.40
N GLU A 248 -21.78 20.16 1.25
CA GLU A 248 -21.03 19.17 0.47
C GLU A 248 -21.15 19.45 -1.03
N VAL A 249 -22.36 19.81 -1.48
CA VAL A 249 -22.63 20.23 -2.86
C VAL A 249 -21.84 21.50 -3.21
N LYS A 250 -21.77 22.46 -2.27
CA LYS A 250 -20.99 23.69 -2.41
C LYS A 250 -19.49 23.43 -2.44
N LYS A 251 -18.99 22.54 -1.59
CA LYS A 251 -17.58 22.11 -1.59
C LYS A 251 -17.22 21.43 -2.92
N ARG A 252 -18.07 20.52 -3.40
CA ARG A 252 -17.87 19.82 -4.68
C ARG A 252 -17.88 20.78 -5.88
N TYR A 253 -18.77 21.78 -5.88
CA TYR A 253 -18.78 22.83 -6.92
C TYR A 253 -17.47 23.62 -6.96
N LYS A 254 -16.92 24.00 -5.79
CA LYS A 254 -15.61 24.67 -5.71
C LYS A 254 -14.49 23.78 -6.25
N GLU A 255 -14.43 22.53 -5.82
CA GLU A 255 -13.42 21.56 -6.28
C GLU A 255 -13.46 21.40 -7.81
N LEU A 256 -14.65 21.24 -8.39
CA LEU A 256 -14.83 21.07 -9.83
C LEU A 256 -14.54 22.34 -10.64
N THR A 257 -14.80 23.53 -10.08
CA THR A 257 -14.56 24.82 -10.78
C THR A 257 -13.10 25.25 -10.68
N GLU A 258 -12.43 24.97 -9.56
CA GLU A 258 -11.00 25.25 -9.36
C GLU A 258 -10.09 24.27 -10.12
N ALA A 259 -10.61 23.09 -10.52
CA ALA A 259 -9.90 22.06 -11.29
C ALA A 259 -9.83 22.30 -12.81
N TYR A 260 -10.27 23.46 -13.34
CA TYR A 260 -10.35 23.71 -14.79
C TYR A 260 -9.00 23.98 -15.50
N ASP A 261 -7.88 24.02 -14.77
CA ASP A 261 -6.57 23.91 -15.40
C ASP A 261 -6.13 22.44 -15.32
N PRO A 262 -6.14 21.68 -16.44
CA PRO A 262 -5.78 20.26 -16.44
C PRO A 262 -4.33 19.99 -16.00
N ASN A 263 -3.50 21.03 -15.86
CA ASN A 263 -2.15 20.95 -15.30
C ASN A 263 -2.02 21.51 -13.88
N ALA A 264 -3.06 22.10 -13.29
CA ALA A 264 -3.03 22.58 -11.92
C ALA A 264 -3.24 21.41 -10.96
N LEU A 265 -2.15 21.02 -10.30
CA LEU A 265 -2.22 20.09 -9.19
C LEU A 265 -3.09 20.66 -8.06
N PRO A 266 -3.90 19.82 -7.37
CA PRO A 266 -4.64 20.25 -6.19
C PRO A 266 -3.72 20.98 -5.19
N PRO A 267 -4.24 21.94 -4.40
CA PRO A 267 -3.41 22.78 -3.53
C PRO A 267 -2.60 22.00 -2.47
N GLN A 268 -2.97 20.75 -2.20
CA GLN A 268 -2.29 19.86 -1.26
C GLN A 268 -1.21 18.99 -1.93
N CYS A 269 -1.17 18.95 -3.26
CA CYS A 269 -0.18 18.20 -4.03
C CYS A 269 1.08 19.05 -4.23
N THR A 270 2.24 18.48 -3.91
CA THR A 270 3.54 19.13 -4.15
C THR A 270 3.99 18.85 -5.59
N PRO A 271 4.28 19.87 -6.41
CA PRO A 271 4.82 19.67 -7.76
C PRO A 271 6.14 18.88 -7.73
N ASN A 272 6.43 18.16 -8.82
CA ASN A 272 7.69 17.43 -8.94
C ASN A 272 8.89 18.40 -8.88
N ILE A 273 9.88 18.09 -8.04
CA ILE A 273 11.12 18.88 -7.87
C ILE A 273 11.90 18.93 -9.19
N ASP A 274 11.87 17.86 -9.98
CA ASP A 274 12.55 17.80 -11.29
C ASP A 274 11.72 18.46 -12.41
N GLY A 275 10.53 18.99 -12.09
CA GLY A 275 9.60 19.57 -13.06
C GLY A 275 9.80 21.07 -13.28
N PRO A 276 9.34 21.61 -14.44
CA PRO A 276 9.42 23.04 -14.74
C PRO A 276 8.56 23.91 -13.80
N CYS A 277 7.57 23.32 -13.13
CA CYS A 277 6.66 23.98 -12.19
C CYS A 277 7.09 23.79 -10.72
N ALA A 278 8.35 23.45 -10.46
CA ALA A 278 8.86 23.22 -9.11
C ALA A 278 8.71 24.47 -8.23
N LYS A 279 8.09 24.31 -7.06
CA LYS A 279 7.87 25.39 -6.08
C LYS A 279 8.75 25.17 -4.85
N SER A 280 9.10 26.25 -4.17
CA SER A 280 9.75 26.19 -2.85
C SER A 280 8.75 25.71 -1.79
N VAL A 281 9.02 24.55 -1.21
CA VAL A 281 8.18 23.92 -0.19
C VAL A 281 8.98 23.52 1.04
N GLN A 282 8.30 23.13 2.12
CA GLN A 282 8.95 22.63 3.33
C GLN A 282 9.43 21.18 3.17
N ARG A 283 10.33 20.74 4.05
CA ARG A 283 10.86 19.36 4.04
C ARG A 283 9.75 18.32 4.16
N GLU A 284 8.84 18.51 5.11
CA GLU A 284 7.76 17.57 5.39
C GLU A 284 6.80 17.45 4.21
N GLN A 285 6.58 18.54 3.47
CA GLN A 285 5.77 18.54 2.25
C GLN A 285 6.50 17.83 1.10
N SER A 286 7.79 18.13 0.91
CA SER A 286 8.64 17.47 -0.11
C SER A 286 8.70 15.95 0.07
N LEU A 287 8.76 15.49 1.32
CA LEU A 287 8.88 14.07 1.66
C LEU A 287 7.53 13.41 1.98
N HIS A 288 6.41 14.14 1.93
CA HIS A 288 5.10 13.66 2.37
C HIS A 288 4.71 12.35 1.68
N SER A 289 4.69 12.36 0.34
CA SER A 289 4.33 11.18 -0.45
C SER A 289 5.25 10.00 -0.16
N PHE A 290 6.55 10.25 0.01
CA PHE A 290 7.51 9.20 0.33
C PHE A 290 7.29 8.61 1.73
N HIS A 291 7.03 9.43 2.74
CA HIS A 291 6.80 8.95 4.10
C HIS A 291 5.44 8.23 4.25
N THR A 292 4.39 8.74 3.62
CA THR A 292 3.03 8.20 3.74
C THR A 292 2.87 6.88 2.98
N LEU A 293 3.39 6.80 1.74
CA LEU A 293 3.20 5.61 0.90
C LEU A 293 4.24 4.52 1.13
N PHE A 294 5.42 4.85 1.65
CA PHE A 294 6.46 3.84 1.86
C PHE A 294 6.12 2.89 3.01
N CYS A 295 6.25 1.59 2.75
CA CYS A 295 6.13 0.57 3.79
C CYS A 295 7.52 0.12 4.26
N ARG A 296 7.85 0.42 5.52
CA ARG A 296 9.11 0.02 6.16
C ARG A 296 9.26 -1.50 6.36
N ARG A 297 8.17 -2.27 6.29
CA ARG A 297 8.19 -3.73 6.50
C ARG A 297 8.66 -4.48 5.26
N CYS A 298 8.17 -4.10 4.08
CA CYS A 298 8.46 -4.77 2.81
C CYS A 298 9.26 -3.92 1.80
N PHE A 299 9.60 -2.67 2.15
CA PHE A 299 10.40 -1.74 1.34
C PHE A 299 9.79 -1.39 -0.03
N LYS A 300 8.46 -1.32 -0.11
CA LYS A 300 7.69 -0.92 -1.29
C LYS A 300 6.85 0.32 -0.99
N TYR A 301 6.54 1.11 -2.02
CA TYR A 301 5.51 2.13 -1.95
C TYR A 301 4.15 1.49 -2.20
N ASP A 302 3.14 1.93 -1.46
CA ASP A 302 1.74 1.48 -1.56
C ASP A 302 1.64 -0.06 -1.60
N CYS A 303 2.11 -0.69 -0.53
CA CYS A 303 2.30 -2.13 -0.53
C CYS A 303 0.98 -2.90 -0.39
N PHE A 304 0.83 -3.96 -1.19
CA PHE A 304 -0.35 -4.83 -1.18
C PHE A 304 -0.54 -5.71 0.07
N LEU A 305 0.26 -5.58 1.13
CA LEU A 305 0.20 -6.49 2.29
C LEU A 305 -0.09 -5.77 3.61
N HIS A 306 0.32 -4.52 3.75
CA HIS A 306 0.20 -3.77 5.00
C HIS A 306 -0.73 -2.58 4.80
N PRO A 307 -1.98 -2.65 5.31
CA PRO A 307 -2.98 -1.60 5.06
C PRO A 307 -2.72 -0.32 5.87
N PHE A 308 -2.01 -0.42 7.00
CA PHE A 308 -1.74 0.73 7.85
C PHE A 308 -0.48 1.48 7.41
N HIS A 309 -0.61 2.79 7.23
CA HIS A 309 0.52 3.69 6.99
C HIS A 309 1.53 3.65 8.15
N ALA A 310 2.80 3.89 7.83
CA ALA A 310 3.85 3.94 8.83
C ALA A 310 3.62 5.12 9.80
N SER A 311 3.81 4.87 11.11
CA SER A 311 3.74 5.94 12.10
C SER A 311 4.79 7.04 11.81
N PRO A 312 4.48 8.33 12.02
CA PRO A 312 5.42 9.43 11.73
C PRO A 312 6.81 9.28 12.37
N ASN A 313 6.91 8.64 13.55
CA ASN A 313 8.19 8.45 14.23
C ASN A 313 9.11 7.42 13.54
N VAL A 314 8.58 6.56 12.67
CA VAL A 314 9.37 5.55 11.92
C VAL A 314 10.46 6.22 11.06
N TYR A 315 10.18 7.41 10.53
CA TYR A 315 11.10 8.18 9.68
C TYR A 315 11.98 9.14 10.45
N ARG A 316 11.67 9.39 11.73
CA ARG A 316 12.52 10.18 12.63
C ARG A 316 13.72 9.35 13.06
N ARG A 317 14.86 9.57 12.41
CA ARG A 317 16.13 8.95 12.84
C ARG A 317 16.66 9.66 14.08
N ARG A 318 17.12 8.90 15.07
CA ARG A 318 17.91 9.47 16.18
C ARG A 318 19.17 10.08 15.60
N ASN A 319 19.41 11.35 15.92
CA ASN A 319 20.58 12.14 15.54
C ASN A 319 21.85 11.37 15.89
N ARG A 320 22.42 10.67 14.91
CA ARG A 320 23.79 10.19 15.02
C ARG A 320 24.67 11.38 14.71
N GLU A 321 25.66 11.59 15.57
CA GLU A 321 26.66 12.66 15.52
C GLU A 321 27.27 12.79 14.12
N ILE A 322 26.65 13.59 13.23
CA ILE A 322 27.24 13.98 11.96
C ILE A 322 28.24 15.07 12.29
N LYS A 323 29.53 14.73 12.21
CA LYS A 323 30.60 15.69 12.43
C LYS A 323 30.68 16.62 11.22
N ILE A 324 30.85 17.90 11.50
CA ILE A 324 31.23 18.91 10.51
C ILE A 324 32.73 18.72 10.26
N GLU A 325 33.10 18.44 9.02
CA GLU A 325 34.50 18.37 8.62
C GLU A 325 35.16 19.74 8.82
N THR A 326 36.31 19.76 9.48
CA THR A 326 37.07 20.99 9.77
C THR A 326 38.04 21.36 8.66
N GLU A 327 38.21 20.49 7.66
CA GLU A 327 39.04 20.73 6.49
C GLU A 327 38.20 21.38 5.38
N PRO A 328 38.72 22.39 4.67
CA PRO A 328 37.98 23.07 3.62
C PRO A 328 37.75 22.16 2.42
N CYS A 329 36.50 22.04 1.96
CA CYS A 329 36.13 21.21 0.81
C CYS A 329 36.58 21.77 -0.57
N GLY A 330 37.22 22.95 -0.58
CA GLY A 330 37.67 23.64 -1.78
C GLY A 330 37.82 25.15 -1.58
N ILE A 331 38.07 25.87 -2.67
CA ILE A 331 38.32 27.33 -2.69
C ILE A 331 37.06 28.12 -2.27
N HIS A 332 35.86 27.61 -2.57
CA HIS A 332 34.58 28.22 -2.20
C HIS A 332 33.92 27.57 -0.97
N CYS A 333 34.73 27.11 -0.01
CA CYS A 333 34.24 26.53 1.24
C CYS A 333 33.75 27.61 2.23
N PHE A 334 32.68 27.32 2.98
CA PHE A 334 32.17 28.21 4.03
C PHE A 334 33.18 28.44 5.16
N LEU A 335 34.11 27.50 5.38
CA LEU A 335 35.17 27.60 6.39
C LEU A 335 36.17 28.73 6.15
N TRP A 336 36.15 29.35 4.97
CA TRP A 336 36.94 30.55 4.66
C TRP A 336 36.27 31.85 5.09
N LEU A 337 35.01 31.82 5.57
CA LEU A 337 34.33 32.98 6.14
C LEU A 337 34.79 33.24 7.58
N GLU A 338 34.84 34.52 7.98
CA GLU A 338 35.19 34.91 9.35
C GLU A 338 34.19 34.33 10.36
N GLY A 339 34.67 33.71 11.44
CA GLY A 339 33.81 33.04 12.44
C GLY A 339 33.26 31.66 12.04
N ALA A 340 33.38 31.22 10.78
CA ALA A 340 32.83 29.92 10.33
C ALA A 340 33.55 28.70 10.92
N LYS A 341 34.87 28.80 11.16
CA LYS A 341 35.64 27.75 11.87
C LYS A 341 35.22 27.63 13.33
N GLU A 342 34.94 28.75 13.99
CA GLU A 342 34.46 28.79 15.38
C GLU A 342 33.04 28.21 15.49
N TYR A 343 32.18 28.55 14.54
CA TYR A 343 30.85 27.95 14.38
C TYR A 343 30.91 26.43 14.20
N ALA A 344 31.78 25.93 13.32
CA ALA A 344 31.97 24.50 13.09
C ALA A 344 32.52 23.77 14.33
N MET A 345 33.41 24.41 15.09
CA MET A 345 33.94 23.87 16.35
C MET A 345 32.92 23.87 17.49
N MET A 346 32.02 24.88 17.54
CA MET A 346 30.97 24.99 18.55
C MET A 346 29.82 24.00 18.32
N ASN A 347 29.47 23.76 17.06
CA ASN A 347 28.39 22.84 16.67
C ASN A 347 28.83 21.39 16.49
N ASN A 348 30.14 21.11 16.51
CA ASN A 348 30.66 19.75 16.59
C ASN A 348 30.50 19.18 18.01
N PRO A 349 30.04 17.92 18.17
CA PRO A 349 29.91 17.31 19.49
C PRO A 349 31.29 17.21 20.16
N ARG A 350 31.45 17.88 21.30
CA ARG A 350 32.70 17.84 22.09
C ARG A 350 33.02 16.39 22.47
N SER A 351 34.09 15.84 21.92
CA SER A 351 34.66 14.59 22.43
C SER A 351 35.11 14.84 23.86
N LYS A 352 34.43 14.23 24.85
CA LYS A 352 35.01 14.12 26.19
C LYS A 352 36.23 13.20 26.08
N CYS A 353 37.40 13.79 25.89
CA CYS A 353 38.67 13.15 26.15
C CYS A 353 38.65 12.74 27.63
N LEU A 354 38.73 11.43 27.89
CA LEU A 354 38.90 10.89 29.24
C LEU A 354 40.28 11.29 29.75
N GLY A 355 40.36 12.48 30.34
CA GLY A 355 41.46 12.83 31.22
C GLY A 355 41.46 11.85 32.39
N ARG A 356 42.33 10.83 32.35
CA ARG A 356 42.64 9.98 33.50
C ARG A 356 43.14 10.91 34.63
N ARG A 357 42.26 11.26 35.56
CA ARG A 357 42.68 11.69 36.90
C ARG A 357 43.45 10.52 37.51
N ARG A 358 44.78 10.65 37.51
CA ARG A 358 45.72 9.78 38.20
C ARG A 358 45.41 9.90 39.70
N ARG A 359 44.59 8.99 40.25
CA ARG A 359 44.49 8.77 41.69
C ARG A 359 45.85 8.23 42.13
N LYS A 360 46.63 9.03 42.87
CA LYS A 360 47.74 8.56 43.69
C LYS A 360 47.15 7.61 44.73
N THR A 361 47.33 6.32 44.55
CA THR A 361 47.28 5.33 45.64
C THR A 361 48.71 5.06 46.05
N THR A 362 49.06 5.54 47.24
CA THR A 362 50.22 5.12 48.02
C THR A 362 50.08 3.63 48.34
N ALA A 363 51.03 2.81 47.91
CA ALA A 363 51.20 1.45 48.43
C ALA A 363 52.70 1.15 48.53
N LEU A 364 53.09 0.83 49.76
CA LEU A 364 54.42 0.46 50.21
C LEU A 364 54.90 -0.82 49.53
N ALA A 365 56.20 -0.87 49.29
CA ALA A 365 56.93 -2.03 48.82
C ALA A 365 56.95 -3.14 49.88
N ALA A 366 56.80 -4.39 49.44
CA ALA A 366 57.36 -5.55 50.12
C ALA A 366 57.70 -6.62 49.07
N SER A 367 58.99 -6.96 49.04
CA SER A 367 59.61 -8.01 48.25
C SER A 367 59.18 -9.41 48.70
N GLY A 368 59.19 -10.37 47.76
CA GLY A 368 59.00 -11.78 48.08
C GLY A 368 59.17 -12.66 46.84
N SER A 369 60.39 -13.14 46.64
CA SER A 369 60.81 -14.16 45.68
C SER A 369 60.35 -15.56 46.10
N ASN A 370 59.87 -16.38 45.15
CA ASN A 370 60.33 -17.78 44.98
C ASN A 370 59.70 -18.47 43.74
N SER A 371 60.47 -19.42 43.23
CA SER A 371 60.44 -20.11 41.94
C SER A 371 59.75 -21.50 41.95
N ASN A 372 59.55 -22.05 40.74
CA ASN A 372 59.44 -23.46 40.29
C ASN A 372 58.14 -23.69 39.47
N VAL A 373 58.11 -23.79 38.13
CA VAL A 373 58.75 -24.65 37.09
C VAL A 373 57.94 -25.92 36.73
N MET A 374 57.65 -26.03 35.41
CA MET A 374 57.37 -27.19 34.49
C MET A 374 56.06 -26.98 33.69
N GLU A 375 56.07 -26.41 32.48
CA GLU A 375 56.51 -26.88 31.13
C GLU A 375 55.67 -27.98 30.45
N THR A 376 55.11 -27.62 29.28
CA THR A 376 55.24 -28.27 27.96
C THR A 376 54.75 -27.27 26.90
N LYS A 377 55.64 -26.71 26.05
CA LYS A 377 55.85 -26.99 24.60
C LYS A 377 54.65 -26.60 23.70
N GLU A 378 54.72 -25.83 22.61
CA GLU A 378 55.74 -25.42 21.61
C GLU A 378 55.27 -24.02 21.08
N GLY A 379 56.07 -23.04 20.65
CA GLY A 379 57.14 -23.06 19.68
C GLY A 379 56.68 -22.40 18.37
N ASP A 380 56.66 -21.06 18.29
CA ASP A 380 57.04 -20.35 17.05
C ASP A 380 57.41 -18.87 17.30
N SER A 381 58.61 -18.55 16.85
CA SER A 381 59.28 -17.25 16.73
C SER A 381 59.16 -16.80 15.25
N ASP A 382 59.30 -15.57 14.78
CA ASP A 382 60.03 -14.43 15.27
C ASP A 382 59.75 -13.22 14.33
N ARG A 383 59.97 -12.01 14.88
CA ARG A 383 60.34 -10.73 14.23
C ARG A 383 59.26 -9.89 13.55
N ASP A 384 58.78 -8.79 14.15
CA ASP A 384 59.42 -7.53 14.62
C ASP A 384 60.04 -6.66 13.53
N THR A 385 59.46 -5.47 13.36
CA THR A 385 60.20 -4.19 13.51
C THR A 385 59.19 -3.10 13.89
N GLY A 386 59.20 -2.70 15.17
CA GLY A 386 58.76 -1.36 15.57
C GLY A 386 59.92 -0.37 15.47
N ASN A 387 59.65 0.94 15.47
CA ASN A 387 59.99 1.79 16.62
C ASN A 387 59.57 3.25 16.38
N ASP A 388 59.22 3.88 17.49
CA ASP A 388 58.79 5.26 17.70
C ASP A 388 59.91 6.31 17.57
N CYS A 389 59.55 7.58 17.38
CA CYS A 389 60.22 8.72 18.02
C CYS A 389 59.20 9.88 18.15
N ALA A 390 58.79 10.27 19.36
CA ALA A 390 59.46 11.12 20.34
C ALA A 390 59.02 12.59 20.23
N SER A 391 58.07 12.97 21.08
CA SER A 391 57.92 14.37 21.51
C SER A 391 59.03 14.67 22.52
N SER A 392 59.94 15.57 22.17
CA SER A 392 60.83 16.21 23.13
C SER A 392 60.30 17.61 23.45
N SER A 393 60.29 17.92 24.74
CA SER A 393 60.06 19.23 25.30
C SER A 393 61.39 19.81 25.78
N SER A 394 61.55 21.12 25.65
CA SER A 394 62.56 21.93 26.34
C SER A 394 61.99 23.36 26.38
N GLU A 395 61.48 23.82 27.51
CA GLU A 395 62.20 24.43 28.65
C GLU A 395 62.79 25.82 28.35
N ALA A 396 62.62 26.69 29.35
CA ALA A 396 63.33 27.94 29.64
C ALA A 396 62.87 29.28 29.00
N ASN A 397 62.04 29.96 29.80
CA ASN A 397 62.32 31.22 30.50
C ASN A 397 62.42 32.59 29.77
N SER A 398 61.55 33.48 30.26
CA SER A 398 61.79 34.89 30.59
C SER A 398 61.85 35.92 29.45
N ARG A 399 60.79 36.74 29.34
CA ARG A 399 60.87 38.18 29.68
C ARG A 399 59.47 38.82 29.76
N SER A 400 59.32 39.55 30.85
CA SER A 400 58.21 40.39 31.32
C SER A 400 57.92 41.61 30.44
N GLN A 401 56.65 42.03 30.37
CA GLN A 401 56.16 43.34 30.85
C GLN A 401 54.63 43.51 30.62
N THR A 402 53.92 43.75 31.72
CA THR A 402 52.59 44.40 31.82
C THR A 402 52.75 45.92 31.56
N PRO A 403 51.72 46.71 31.13
CA PRO A 403 50.46 46.83 31.86
C PRO A 403 49.15 47.03 31.05
N THR A 404 48.10 46.45 31.63
CA THR A 404 46.76 46.99 31.91
C THR A 404 46.18 48.08 30.98
N LYS A 405 45.12 47.71 30.25
CA LYS A 405 43.91 48.56 30.17
C LYS A 405 42.66 47.69 30.05
N GLN A 406 41.78 47.78 31.05
CA GLN A 406 40.42 47.27 30.97
C GLN A 406 39.66 48.06 29.90
N ARG A 407 38.92 47.35 29.04
CA ARG A 407 37.65 47.85 28.53
C ARG A 407 36.67 46.69 28.40
N GLN A 408 35.54 46.85 29.09
CA GLN A 408 34.37 45.98 29.02
C GLN A 408 33.87 45.86 27.57
N GLY A 409 33.45 44.64 27.20
CA GLY A 409 32.79 44.34 25.93
C GLY A 409 32.03 43.02 26.04
N SER A 410 30.73 43.14 26.32
CA SER A 410 29.60 42.25 26.00
C SER A 410 29.88 40.87 25.38
N LEU A 411 29.45 39.82 26.09
CA LEU A 411 29.17 38.49 25.55
C LEU A 411 27.84 38.52 24.78
N SER A 412 27.92 38.73 23.47
CA SER A 412 26.90 38.34 22.50
C SER A 412 27.55 37.37 21.52
N GLY A 413 27.00 36.16 21.38
CA GLY A 413 27.41 35.25 20.32
C GLY A 413 26.97 35.82 18.98
N GLU A 414 27.83 36.61 18.34
CA GLU A 414 27.59 37.13 17.00
C GLU A 414 27.79 36.01 15.97
N LEU A 415 26.83 35.87 15.06
CA LEU A 415 26.95 35.02 13.87
C LEU A 415 28.10 35.56 13.00
N PRO A 416 28.77 34.70 12.20
CA PRO A 416 29.69 35.13 11.15
C PRO A 416 29.12 36.31 10.35
N ASP A 417 29.85 37.44 10.30
CA ASP A 417 29.44 38.61 9.53
C ASP A 417 29.47 38.25 8.03
N VAL A 418 28.30 38.13 7.44
CA VAL A 418 28.14 37.83 6.01
C VAL A 418 28.17 39.16 5.28
N SER A 419 29.35 39.61 4.88
CA SER A 419 29.49 40.70 3.91
C SER A 419 28.66 40.37 2.66
N GLU A 420 27.83 41.32 2.23
CA GLU A 420 26.92 41.18 1.09
C GLU A 420 27.68 40.67 -0.15
N PRO A 421 27.17 39.62 -0.83
CA PRO A 421 27.76 39.17 -2.08
C PRO A 421 27.52 40.23 -3.18
N SER A 422 28.53 40.45 -4.02
CA SER A 422 28.49 41.41 -5.13
C SER A 422 27.51 41.02 -6.27
N GLU A 423 26.86 39.86 -6.20
CA GLU A 423 25.79 39.44 -7.13
C GLU A 423 24.73 38.59 -6.40
N PRO A 424 23.41 38.82 -6.63
CA PRO A 424 22.35 38.00 -6.08
C PRO A 424 22.33 36.63 -6.78
N VAL A 425 22.61 35.57 -6.01
CA VAL A 425 22.52 34.19 -6.51
C VAL A 425 21.05 33.79 -6.56
N GLU A 426 20.52 33.53 -7.75
CA GLU A 426 19.15 33.04 -7.91
C GLU A 426 19.04 31.59 -7.40
N TRP A 427 17.97 31.31 -6.64
CA TRP A 427 17.60 29.98 -6.18
C TRP A 427 16.28 29.58 -6.83
N SER A 428 16.26 28.41 -7.45
CA SER A 428 15.01 27.83 -7.96
C SER A 428 14.20 27.18 -6.83
N GLY A 429 12.88 27.07 -7.00
CA GLY A 429 12.02 26.38 -6.03
C GLY A 429 12.44 24.93 -5.75
N ALA A 430 13.03 24.26 -6.73
CA ALA A 430 13.61 22.93 -6.59
C ALA A 430 14.84 22.93 -5.67
N GLU A 431 15.78 23.87 -5.87
CA GLU A 431 17.00 23.99 -5.07
C GLU A 431 16.71 24.34 -3.61
N GLU A 432 15.75 25.24 -3.35
CA GLU A 432 15.32 25.60 -2.00
C GLU A 432 14.71 24.41 -1.26
N SER A 433 13.85 23.64 -1.94
CA SER A 433 13.21 22.45 -1.38
C SER A 433 14.23 21.35 -1.09
N LEU A 434 15.15 21.09 -2.02
CA LEU A 434 16.26 20.14 -1.85
C LEU A 434 17.17 20.53 -0.70
N PHE A 435 17.52 21.81 -0.58
CA PHE A 435 18.31 22.30 0.54
C PHE A 435 17.63 22.02 1.88
N ARG A 436 16.33 22.31 2.02
CA ARG A 436 15.58 22.04 3.27
C ARG A 436 15.53 20.56 3.61
N VAL A 437 15.40 19.68 2.60
CA VAL A 437 15.44 18.22 2.75
C VAL A 437 16.82 17.74 3.21
N PHE A 438 17.88 18.20 2.56
CA PHE A 438 19.25 17.83 2.90
C PHE A 438 19.68 18.38 4.25
N HIS A 439 19.35 19.63 4.57
CA HIS A 439 19.62 20.22 5.88
C HIS A 439 18.94 19.43 7.00
N GLY A 440 17.71 18.96 6.81
CA GLY A 440 17.05 18.09 7.80
C GLY A 440 17.70 16.70 7.99
N THR A 441 18.59 16.27 7.09
CA THR A 441 19.22 14.94 7.10
C THR A 441 20.71 15.00 7.46
N TYR A 442 21.42 15.99 6.92
CA TYR A 442 22.86 16.24 7.09
C TYR A 442 23.15 17.36 8.11
N PHE A 443 22.12 18.02 8.64
CA PHE A 443 22.21 19.13 9.59
C PHE A 443 23.17 20.21 9.08
N ASN A 444 24.14 20.60 9.90
CA ASN A 444 25.08 21.69 9.61
C ASN A 444 26.27 21.26 8.75
N ASN A 445 26.25 20.08 8.10
CA ASN A 445 27.31 19.67 7.18
C ASN A 445 27.09 20.27 5.78
N PHE A 446 27.33 21.58 5.65
CA PHE A 446 27.11 22.33 4.41
C PHE A 446 28.00 21.87 3.24
N CYS A 447 29.18 21.33 3.52
CA CYS A 447 30.07 20.75 2.50
C CYS A 447 29.39 19.57 1.79
N SER A 448 28.78 18.66 2.56
CA SER A 448 28.06 17.50 2.01
C SER A 448 26.79 17.91 1.27
N ILE A 449 26.05 18.90 1.82
CA ILE A 449 24.85 19.43 1.18
C ILE A 449 25.19 20.03 -0.19
N ALA A 450 26.21 20.89 -0.27
CA ALA A 450 26.65 21.47 -1.54
C ALA A 450 27.09 20.40 -2.55
N ARG A 451 27.82 19.37 -2.09
CA ARG A 451 28.23 18.25 -2.94
C ARG A 451 27.04 17.47 -3.51
N LEU A 452 25.97 17.27 -2.72
CA LEU A 452 24.77 16.55 -3.15
C LEU A 452 23.87 17.40 -4.06
N MET A 453 23.79 18.71 -3.83
CA MET A 453 23.04 19.61 -4.69
C MET A 453 23.71 19.78 -6.06
N GLY A 454 25.05 19.84 -6.12
CA GLY A 454 25.82 19.96 -7.36
C GLY A 454 25.74 21.32 -8.06
N THR A 455 24.65 22.07 -7.90
CA THR A 455 24.43 23.38 -8.55
C THR A 455 24.92 24.57 -7.73
N LYS A 456 25.11 24.43 -6.42
CA LYS A 456 25.54 25.49 -5.51
C LYS A 456 26.84 25.14 -4.79
N THR A 457 27.65 26.15 -4.52
CA THR A 457 28.90 26.01 -3.74
C THR A 457 28.63 25.98 -2.24
N CYS A 458 29.59 25.47 -1.48
CA CYS A 458 29.50 25.37 -0.03
C CYS A 458 29.29 26.73 0.67
N LYS A 459 29.95 27.79 0.20
CA LYS A 459 29.73 29.17 0.67
C LYS A 459 28.28 29.64 0.42
N GLN A 460 27.73 29.40 -0.77
CA GLN A 460 26.35 29.78 -1.12
C GLN A 460 25.30 29.03 -0.28
N VAL A 461 25.53 27.73 -0.03
CA VAL A 461 24.66 26.91 0.82
C VAL A 461 24.64 27.42 2.27
N PHE A 462 25.80 27.81 2.81
CA PHE A 462 25.88 28.42 4.14
C PHE A 462 25.15 29.76 4.21
N GLN A 463 25.35 30.63 3.21
CA GLN A 463 24.65 31.92 3.13
C GLN A 463 23.12 31.74 3.09
N PHE A 464 22.63 30.79 2.27
CA PHE A 464 21.20 30.49 2.23
C PHE A 464 20.65 29.95 3.56
N ALA A 465 21.42 29.12 4.27
CA ALA A 465 21.04 28.63 5.60
C ALA A 465 20.87 29.75 6.64
N VAL A 466 21.71 30.79 6.56
CA VAL A 466 21.63 32.01 7.38
C VAL A 466 20.39 32.83 6.99
N THR A 467 20.15 33.04 5.70
CA THR A 467 19.02 33.82 5.16
C THR A 467 17.65 33.18 5.47
N ASP A 468 17.49 31.86 5.28
CA ASP A 468 16.23 31.12 5.57
C ASP A 468 15.96 31.01 7.09
N SER A 469 16.78 31.65 7.95
CA SER A 469 16.68 31.68 9.42
C SER A 469 16.65 30.29 10.09
N LEU A 470 17.14 29.26 9.38
CA LEU A 470 17.09 27.87 9.85
C LEU A 470 18.11 27.56 10.95
N LEU A 471 19.16 28.38 11.07
CA LEU A 471 20.15 28.28 12.16
C LEU A 471 19.55 28.58 13.55
N LEU A 472 18.48 29.39 13.62
CA LEU A 472 17.80 29.74 14.87
C LEU A 472 16.72 28.71 15.30
N LYS A 473 16.27 27.85 14.38
CA LYS A 473 15.14 26.93 14.59
C LYS A 473 15.54 25.51 15.00
N VAL A 474 16.83 25.19 15.11
CA VAL A 474 17.26 23.85 15.57
C VAL A 474 16.89 23.69 17.05
N PRO A 475 15.95 22.79 17.41
CA PRO A 475 15.54 22.64 18.80
C PRO A 475 16.70 22.07 19.63
N ALA A 476 17.20 22.87 20.58
CA ALA A 476 18.24 22.46 21.53
C ALA A 476 17.85 21.24 22.41
N LYS A 477 16.59 20.79 22.37
CA LYS A 477 16.06 19.69 23.18
C LYS A 477 16.30 18.28 22.63
N GLU A 478 16.81 18.11 21.40
CA GLU A 478 17.07 16.77 20.83
C GLU A 478 18.53 16.29 20.96
N LEU A 479 19.43 17.14 21.45
CA LEU A 479 20.76 16.72 21.89
C LEU A 479 20.69 16.27 23.34
N MET A 480 20.27 15.04 23.62
CA MET A 480 20.75 14.23 24.76
C MET A 480 20.10 12.85 24.77
N SER A 481 20.75 11.89 24.12
CA SER A 481 20.70 10.48 24.53
C SER A 481 21.98 9.79 24.09
N THR A 482 22.95 9.74 25.00
CA THR A 482 24.19 9.00 24.77
C THR A 482 23.90 7.51 24.77
N ALA A 483 23.88 6.88 23.59
CA ALA A 483 23.86 5.42 23.48
C ALA A 483 25.22 4.87 23.94
N GLN A 484 25.29 4.43 25.20
CA GLN A 484 26.43 3.68 25.71
C GLN A 484 26.51 2.33 24.97
N LYS A 485 27.54 2.13 24.14
CA LYS A 485 27.92 0.79 23.68
C LYS A 485 28.34 -0.03 24.90
N LYS A 486 27.43 -0.85 25.43
CA LYS A 486 27.72 -1.85 26.46
C LYS A 486 27.38 -3.24 25.94
N LYS A 487 28.31 -4.17 26.14
CA LYS A 487 28.19 -5.61 25.82
C LYS A 487 26.86 -6.17 26.38
N ARG A 488 26.04 -6.69 25.46
CA ARG A 488 24.73 -7.36 25.69
C ARG A 488 24.88 -8.45 26.77
N LYS A 489 24.29 -8.24 27.97
CA LYS A 489 24.39 -9.18 29.10
C LYS A 489 23.60 -10.47 28.84
N HIS A 490 24.28 -11.60 29.06
CA HIS A 490 23.82 -13.00 28.93
C HIS A 490 22.54 -13.36 29.73
N ARG A 491 22.15 -12.59 30.75
CA ARG A 491 21.03 -12.90 31.67
C ARG A 491 19.62 -12.72 31.08
N LEU A 492 19.42 -11.84 30.10
CA LEU A 492 18.09 -11.56 29.52
C LEU A 492 17.59 -12.70 28.60
N TRP A 493 18.51 -13.46 28.00
CA TRP A 493 18.20 -14.52 27.04
C TRP A 493 17.47 -15.71 27.67
N ALA A 494 17.92 -16.16 28.84
CA ALA A 494 17.32 -17.28 29.56
C ALA A 494 15.94 -16.93 30.16
N ALA A 495 15.72 -15.66 30.52
CA ALA A 495 14.40 -15.17 30.91
C ALA A 495 13.42 -15.12 29.72
N HIS A 496 13.91 -14.69 28.55
CA HIS A 496 13.13 -14.65 27.31
C HIS A 496 12.72 -16.06 26.84
N CYS A 497 13.62 -17.05 26.89
CA CYS A 497 13.30 -18.45 26.54
C CYS A 497 12.25 -19.06 27.50
N ARG A 498 12.30 -18.72 28.79
CA ARG A 498 11.28 -19.13 29.77
C ARG A 498 9.92 -18.45 29.54
N LYS A 499 9.90 -17.17 29.15
CA LYS A 499 8.67 -16.45 28.79
C LYS A 499 8.01 -17.01 27.52
N ILE A 500 8.80 -17.45 26.53
CA ILE A 500 8.31 -18.16 25.34
C ILE A 500 7.63 -19.48 25.74
N GLN A 501 8.25 -20.25 26.65
CA GLN A 501 7.68 -21.50 27.13
C GLN A 501 6.36 -21.26 27.88
N LEU A 502 6.32 -20.27 28.77
CA LEU A 502 5.12 -19.94 29.58
C LEU A 502 3.95 -19.39 28.75
N LYS A 503 4.21 -18.65 27.65
CA LYS A 503 3.15 -18.19 26.74
C LYS A 503 2.50 -19.33 25.96
N LYS A 504 3.23 -20.42 25.71
CA LYS A 504 2.71 -21.61 25.00
C LYS A 504 1.70 -22.40 25.84
N ASP A 505 1.89 -22.41 27.17
CA ASP A 505 1.05 -23.20 28.07
C ASP A 505 -0.24 -22.48 28.48
N ASN A 506 -0.37 -21.18 28.18
CA ASN A 506 -1.50 -20.33 28.58
C ASN A 506 -2.38 -19.85 27.40
N SER A 507 -2.23 -20.45 26.21
CA SER A 507 -2.94 -20.00 25.01
C SER A 507 -4.40 -20.47 25.04
N ALA A 508 -5.30 -19.60 25.48
CA ALA A 508 -6.57 -19.49 24.77
C ALA A 508 -6.26 -19.26 23.28
N ASN A 509 -7.01 -19.91 22.39
CA ASN A 509 -6.75 -20.04 20.94
C ASN A 509 -6.72 -18.73 20.11
N GLN A 510 -6.53 -17.57 20.73
CA GLN A 510 -6.63 -16.26 20.10
C GLN A 510 -5.26 -15.72 19.72
N VAL A 511 -4.93 -15.78 18.43
CA VAL A 511 -3.73 -15.18 17.84
C VAL A 511 -4.16 -13.93 17.08
N TYR A 512 -3.60 -12.77 17.40
CA TYR A 512 -3.91 -11.49 16.74
C TYR A 512 -2.79 -11.04 15.82
N ASN A 513 -3.12 -10.32 14.76
CA ASN A 513 -2.17 -9.80 13.79
C ASN A 513 -1.18 -8.81 14.43
N TYR A 514 0.08 -8.85 13.98
CA TYR A 514 1.11 -7.98 14.51
C TYR A 514 1.06 -6.58 13.88
N GLN A 515 0.99 -5.57 14.75
CA GLN A 515 1.16 -4.16 14.40
C GLN A 515 2.30 -3.53 15.21
N PRO A 516 3.18 -2.73 14.58
CA PRO A 516 4.25 -2.05 15.29
C PRO A 516 3.70 -1.03 16.30
N CYS A 517 4.10 -1.15 17.57
CA CYS A 517 3.77 -0.14 18.58
C CYS A 517 4.61 1.14 18.41
N ASP A 518 3.99 2.28 18.70
CA ASP A 518 4.65 3.58 18.78
C ASP A 518 4.13 4.37 19.99
N HIS A 519 4.99 4.57 20.98
CA HIS A 519 4.71 5.29 22.22
C HIS A 519 6.04 5.87 22.74
N PRO A 520 6.46 7.07 22.26
CA PRO A 520 7.82 7.56 22.42
C PRO A 520 8.26 7.76 23.89
N ASP A 521 7.32 8.12 24.78
CA ASP A 521 7.62 8.50 26.16
C ASP A 521 7.37 7.39 27.19
N HIS A 522 6.81 6.25 26.77
CA HIS A 522 6.42 5.16 27.67
C HIS A 522 7.11 3.83 27.31
N PRO A 523 7.47 2.98 28.29
CA PRO A 523 7.96 1.64 28.02
C PRO A 523 6.82 0.74 27.51
N CYS A 524 7.16 -0.41 26.90
CA CYS A 524 6.14 -1.40 26.58
C CYS A 524 5.67 -2.09 27.88
N ASP A 525 4.56 -1.62 28.43
CA ASP A 525 3.86 -2.18 29.58
C ASP A 525 2.47 -2.76 29.17
N SER A 526 1.56 -2.95 30.13
CA SER A 526 0.22 -3.50 29.86
C SER A 526 -0.63 -2.66 28.90
N THR A 527 -0.28 -1.39 28.66
CA THR A 527 -0.97 -0.51 27.70
C THR A 527 -0.42 -0.62 26.29
N CYS A 528 0.74 -1.26 26.11
CA CYS A 528 1.35 -1.43 24.80
C CYS A 528 0.51 -2.35 23.91
N PRO A 529 0.14 -1.93 22.67
CA PRO A 529 -0.62 -2.77 21.75
C PRO A 529 0.00 -4.15 21.50
N CYS A 530 1.33 -4.23 21.46
CA CYS A 530 2.02 -5.52 21.32
C CYS A 530 1.80 -6.43 22.53
N ILE A 531 1.77 -5.88 23.76
CA ILE A 531 1.57 -6.68 24.98
C ILE A 531 0.10 -7.08 25.13
N MET A 532 -0.83 -6.16 24.84
CA MET A 532 -2.28 -6.43 24.86
C MET A 532 -2.67 -7.56 23.91
N THR A 533 -2.13 -7.55 22.69
CA THR A 533 -2.32 -8.61 21.69
C THR A 533 -1.46 -9.86 21.95
N GLN A 534 -0.74 -9.91 23.07
CA GLN A 534 0.21 -10.97 23.44
C GLN A 534 1.33 -11.22 22.41
N ASN A 535 1.58 -10.28 21.51
CA ASN A 535 2.67 -10.31 20.54
C ASN A 535 4.01 -9.88 21.14
N PHE A 536 5.10 -10.29 20.48
CA PHE A 536 6.43 -9.72 20.77
C PHE A 536 6.60 -8.41 20.00
N CYS A 537 7.38 -7.47 20.54
CA CYS A 537 7.80 -6.30 19.78
C CYS A 537 8.83 -6.74 18.72
N GLU A 538 8.66 -6.30 17.48
CA GLU A 538 9.60 -6.58 16.39
C GLU A 538 10.48 -5.38 16.09
N LYS A 539 11.46 -5.55 15.20
CA LYS A 539 12.32 -4.49 14.68
C LYS A 539 11.58 -3.26 14.12
N PHE A 540 10.30 -3.38 13.78
CA PHE A 540 9.47 -2.29 13.27
C PHE A 540 8.87 -1.40 14.39
N CYS A 541 8.78 -1.89 15.63
CA CYS A 541 8.29 -1.12 16.77
C CYS A 541 9.24 0.05 17.10
N GLN A 542 8.65 1.21 17.40
CA GLN A 542 9.39 2.43 17.78
C GLN A 542 9.70 2.51 19.29
N CYS A 543 9.36 1.48 20.04
CA CYS A 543 9.74 1.36 21.45
C CYS A 543 11.27 1.24 21.62
N ASN A 544 11.76 1.49 22.84
CA ASN A 544 13.18 1.46 23.19
C ASN A 544 13.91 0.21 22.60
N PRO A 545 15.11 0.35 22.01
CA PRO A 545 15.91 -0.78 21.54
C PRO A 545 16.13 -1.88 22.59
N ASP A 546 16.19 -1.52 23.87
CA ASP A 546 16.34 -2.43 25.01
C ASP A 546 15.00 -2.94 25.57
N CYS A 547 13.90 -2.81 24.81
CA CYS A 547 12.58 -3.28 25.20
C CYS A 547 12.59 -4.77 25.59
N GLN A 548 12.06 -5.09 26.78
CA GLN A 548 12.02 -6.46 27.30
C GLN A 548 11.04 -7.37 26.55
N ASN A 549 10.03 -6.80 25.88
CA ASN A 549 9.08 -7.55 25.05
C ASN A 549 9.59 -7.77 23.62
N ARG A 550 10.78 -7.26 23.27
CA ARG A 550 11.33 -7.36 21.92
C ARG A 550 11.94 -8.75 21.69
N PHE A 551 11.59 -9.37 20.57
CA PHE A 551 12.13 -10.69 20.23
C PHE A 551 13.64 -10.58 19.93
N PRO A 552 14.52 -11.36 20.59
CA PRO A 552 15.96 -11.11 20.56
C PRO A 552 16.71 -11.83 19.41
N GLY A 553 16.02 -12.69 18.64
CA GLY A 553 16.60 -13.56 17.60
C GLY A 553 17.00 -14.95 18.12
N CYS A 554 17.81 -15.68 17.34
CA CYS A 554 18.52 -16.91 17.77
C CYS A 554 20.05 -16.71 17.71
N ARG A 555 20.81 -17.57 18.39
CA ARG A 555 22.29 -17.62 18.32
C ARG A 555 22.80 -19.01 17.90
N CYS A 556 21.97 -19.74 17.16
CA CYS A 556 22.31 -21.07 16.68
C CYS A 556 23.47 -21.00 15.69
N LYS A 557 24.24 -22.09 15.56
CA LYS A 557 25.32 -22.19 14.56
C LYS A 557 24.78 -22.63 13.20
N THR A 558 23.90 -23.63 13.15
CA THR A 558 23.24 -24.12 11.92
C THR A 558 21.91 -24.83 12.25
N GLN A 559 21.08 -25.14 11.25
CA GLN A 559 19.92 -26.05 11.37
C GLN A 559 18.87 -25.64 12.42
N CYS A 560 18.34 -24.42 12.33
CA CYS A 560 17.28 -23.90 13.22
C CYS A 560 15.91 -24.64 13.14
N ASN A 561 15.87 -25.96 12.98
CA ASN A 561 14.65 -26.76 12.78
C ASN A 561 14.26 -27.63 14.01
N THR A 562 14.89 -27.41 15.17
CA THR A 562 14.60 -28.13 16.41
C THR A 562 14.16 -27.18 17.52
N LYS A 563 13.54 -27.72 18.58
CA LYS A 563 13.12 -26.97 19.77
C LYS A 563 14.29 -26.31 20.53
N GLN A 564 15.54 -26.62 20.20
CA GLN A 564 16.72 -25.93 20.76
C GLN A 564 16.83 -24.49 20.23
N CYS A 565 16.29 -24.21 19.04
CA CYS A 565 16.24 -22.87 18.48
C CYS A 565 15.04 -22.09 19.05
N PRO A 566 15.27 -20.92 19.68
CA PRO A 566 14.18 -20.09 20.21
C PRO A 566 13.19 -19.61 19.14
N CYS A 567 13.65 -19.35 17.91
CA CYS A 567 12.78 -18.99 16.79
C CYS A 567 11.82 -20.13 16.47
N TYR A 568 12.34 -21.34 16.27
CA TYR A 568 11.55 -22.52 15.93
C TYR A 568 10.57 -22.90 17.06
N LEU A 569 11.03 -22.84 18.31
CA LEU A 569 10.22 -23.10 19.49
C LEU A 569 9.05 -22.11 19.61
N ALA A 570 9.29 -20.84 19.30
CA ALA A 570 8.28 -19.78 19.30
C ALA A 570 7.39 -19.79 18.04
N VAL A 571 7.53 -20.78 17.15
CA VAL A 571 6.78 -20.86 15.88
C VAL A 571 7.04 -19.64 14.98
N ARG A 572 8.33 -19.29 14.85
CA ARG A 572 8.80 -18.17 14.04
C ARG A 572 9.92 -18.57 13.11
N GLU A 573 10.00 -17.95 11.94
CA GLU A 573 11.22 -18.00 11.14
C GLU A 573 12.34 -17.15 11.75
N CYS A 574 13.57 -17.47 11.38
CA CYS A 574 14.75 -16.70 11.79
C CYS A 574 14.79 -15.36 11.04
N ASP A 575 14.69 -14.27 11.80
CA ASP A 575 14.81 -12.91 11.26
C ASP A 575 16.26 -12.65 10.79
N PRO A 576 16.48 -12.22 9.52
CA PRO A 576 17.81 -11.98 8.97
C PRO A 576 18.56 -10.81 9.63
N ASP A 577 17.88 -9.85 10.25
CA ASP A 577 18.51 -8.71 10.94
C ASP A 577 18.92 -9.05 12.38
N LEU A 578 18.35 -10.11 12.96
CA LEU A 578 18.60 -10.53 14.35
C LEU A 578 19.41 -11.82 14.46
N CYS A 579 19.19 -12.78 13.57
CA CYS A 579 19.75 -14.14 13.62
C CYS A 579 21.04 -14.25 12.81
N LEU A 580 22.04 -13.47 13.20
CA LEU A 580 23.28 -13.26 12.42
C LEU A 580 24.26 -14.46 12.42
N THR A 581 24.00 -15.50 13.22
CA THR A 581 24.95 -16.62 13.40
C THR A 581 24.48 -17.93 12.79
N CYS A 582 23.19 -18.08 12.49
CA CYS A 582 22.62 -19.37 12.11
C CYS A 582 22.53 -19.58 10.59
N GLY A 583 22.93 -18.57 9.82
CA GLY A 583 22.81 -18.54 8.37
C GLY A 583 21.65 -17.72 7.81
N ALA A 584 20.72 -17.23 8.63
CA ALA A 584 19.56 -16.49 8.12
C ALA A 584 19.98 -15.21 7.36
N SER A 585 21.07 -14.57 7.80
CA SER A 585 21.66 -13.36 7.21
C SER A 585 22.72 -13.64 6.13
N GLU A 586 23.01 -14.90 5.78
CA GLU A 586 23.94 -15.24 4.69
C GLU A 586 23.42 -14.75 3.32
N HIS A 587 24.30 -14.71 2.32
CA HIS A 587 24.02 -14.21 0.96
C HIS A 587 22.63 -14.61 0.44
N TRP A 588 21.89 -13.62 -0.03
CA TRP A 588 20.49 -13.77 -0.49
C TRP A 588 20.38 -14.68 -1.72
N ASP A 589 21.37 -14.65 -2.60
CA ASP A 589 21.33 -15.37 -3.89
C ASP A 589 21.53 -16.88 -3.75
N SER A 590 22.06 -17.34 -2.61
CA SER A 590 22.22 -18.77 -2.37
C SER A 590 20.90 -19.42 -1.96
N LYS A 591 20.46 -20.39 -2.77
CA LYS A 591 19.35 -21.29 -2.42
C LYS A 591 19.71 -22.29 -1.31
N VAL A 592 21.01 -22.52 -1.11
CA VAL A 592 21.52 -23.39 -0.05
C VAL A 592 21.97 -22.51 1.10
N VAL A 593 21.21 -22.54 2.19
CA VAL A 593 21.42 -21.72 3.38
C VAL A 593 21.61 -22.65 4.57
N SER A 594 22.55 -22.32 5.45
CA SER A 594 22.82 -23.13 6.65
C SER A 594 21.65 -23.13 7.64
N CYS A 595 20.82 -22.07 7.61
CA CYS A 595 19.56 -21.96 8.32
C CYS A 595 18.42 -22.66 7.56
N LYS A 596 17.78 -23.66 8.17
CA LYS A 596 16.58 -24.33 7.63
C LYS A 596 15.25 -23.68 8.06
N ASN A 597 15.29 -22.55 8.78
CA ASN A 597 14.12 -21.88 9.35
C ASN A 597 13.93 -20.47 8.76
N CYS A 598 14.15 -20.36 7.45
CA CYS A 598 13.99 -19.14 6.66
C CYS A 598 13.47 -19.45 5.25
N SER A 599 12.75 -20.57 5.10
CA SER A 599 12.32 -21.09 3.81
C SER A 599 11.14 -20.30 3.25
N ILE A 600 10.21 -19.86 4.10
CA ILE A 600 9.03 -19.08 3.70
C ILE A 600 9.46 -17.66 3.28
N GLN A 601 10.30 -16.99 4.08
CA GLN A 601 10.78 -15.63 3.72
C GLN A 601 11.64 -15.61 2.45
N ARG A 602 12.39 -16.68 2.16
CA ARG A 602 13.20 -16.81 0.93
C ARG A 602 12.44 -17.44 -0.24
N GLY A 603 11.21 -17.92 -0.05
CA GLY A 603 10.43 -18.60 -1.09
C GLY A 603 11.05 -19.92 -1.56
N LEU A 604 11.77 -20.64 -0.70
CA LEU A 604 12.45 -21.92 -1.00
C LEU A 604 11.46 -23.09 -1.06
N LYS A 605 10.43 -22.97 -1.90
CA LYS A 605 9.42 -24.02 -2.12
C LYS A 605 9.92 -25.13 -3.04
N LYS A 606 9.36 -26.32 -2.85
CA LYS A 606 9.56 -27.50 -3.67
C LYS A 606 8.81 -27.37 -5.00
N HIS A 607 9.25 -28.12 -6.00
CA HIS A 607 8.60 -28.10 -7.30
C HIS A 607 7.34 -28.97 -7.31
N LEU A 608 6.18 -28.33 -7.50
CA LEU A 608 4.87 -28.98 -7.54
C LEU A 608 4.35 -29.15 -8.98
N LEU A 609 3.69 -30.28 -9.21
CA LEU A 609 3.00 -30.68 -10.43
C LEU A 609 1.48 -30.65 -10.20
N LEU A 610 0.72 -30.51 -11.27
CA LEU A 610 -0.74 -30.49 -11.27
C LEU A 610 -1.24 -31.59 -12.21
N ALA A 611 -2.13 -32.44 -11.73
CA ALA A 611 -2.78 -33.49 -12.51
C ALA A 611 -4.17 -33.77 -11.91
N PRO A 612 -5.08 -34.45 -12.64
CA PRO A 612 -6.31 -34.95 -12.04
C PRO A 612 -6.00 -35.76 -10.78
N SER A 613 -6.77 -35.53 -9.71
CA SER A 613 -6.60 -36.24 -8.43
C SER A 613 -7.18 -37.65 -8.52
N ASP A 614 -6.62 -38.58 -7.76
CA ASP A 614 -7.20 -39.91 -7.58
C ASP A 614 -8.47 -39.88 -6.69
N VAL A 615 -8.71 -38.78 -5.96
CA VAL A 615 -9.86 -38.59 -5.07
C VAL A 615 -10.96 -37.79 -5.76
N ALA A 616 -10.71 -36.51 -6.05
CA ALA A 616 -11.69 -35.63 -6.67
C ALA A 616 -11.02 -34.42 -7.34
N GLY A 617 -11.50 -34.07 -8.54
CA GLY A 617 -11.08 -32.86 -9.22
C GLY A 617 -9.59 -32.82 -9.56
N TRP A 618 -8.93 -31.73 -9.19
CA TRP A 618 -7.50 -31.51 -9.40
C TRP A 618 -6.70 -31.80 -8.13
N GLY A 619 -5.56 -32.46 -8.28
CA GLY A 619 -4.61 -32.75 -7.21
C GLY A 619 -3.23 -32.13 -7.48
N THR A 620 -2.45 -31.90 -6.43
CA THR A 620 -1.06 -31.47 -6.57
C THR A 620 -0.08 -32.57 -6.14
N PHE A 621 0.95 -32.76 -6.96
CA PHE A 621 1.91 -33.85 -6.83
C PHE A 621 3.31 -33.29 -6.67
N ILE A 622 4.15 -33.94 -5.87
CA ILE A 622 5.50 -33.46 -5.62
C ILE A 622 6.51 -34.03 -6.64
N LYS A 623 7.35 -33.18 -7.23
CA LYS A 623 8.32 -33.64 -8.25
C LYS A 623 9.53 -34.37 -7.65
N GLU A 624 9.90 -34.03 -6.42
CA GLU A 624 11.10 -34.53 -5.74
C GLU A 624 10.75 -35.11 -4.37
N SER A 625 11.55 -36.05 -3.88
CA SER A 625 11.33 -36.62 -2.54
C SER A 625 11.62 -35.60 -1.44
N VAL A 626 10.81 -35.63 -0.39
CA VAL A 626 10.86 -34.67 0.72
C VAL A 626 10.89 -35.40 2.05
N GLN A 627 11.76 -34.96 2.96
CA GLN A 627 11.92 -35.57 4.28
C GLN A 627 10.84 -35.08 5.25
N LYS A 628 10.58 -35.87 6.30
CA LYS A 628 9.67 -35.47 7.39
C LYS A 628 10.05 -34.10 7.96
N ASN A 629 9.05 -33.25 8.19
CA ASN A 629 9.10 -31.88 8.67
C ASN A 629 9.82 -30.88 7.75
N GLU A 630 10.12 -31.26 6.51
CA GLU A 630 10.68 -30.35 5.52
C GLU A 630 9.59 -29.48 4.91
N PHE A 631 9.94 -28.24 4.57
CA PHE A 631 9.04 -27.27 3.96
C PHE A 631 8.76 -27.63 2.50
N ILE A 632 7.48 -27.63 2.13
CA ILE A 632 7.02 -27.92 0.77
C ILE A 632 6.70 -26.62 0.03
N SER A 633 5.71 -25.88 0.51
CA SER A 633 5.30 -24.60 -0.06
C SER A 633 4.56 -23.78 0.99
N GLU A 634 4.55 -22.47 0.81
CA GLU A 634 3.58 -21.63 1.50
C GLU A 634 2.21 -21.80 0.84
N TYR A 635 1.14 -21.74 1.61
CA TYR A 635 -0.23 -21.58 1.09
C TYR A 635 -0.51 -20.09 0.91
N CYS A 636 -0.49 -19.62 -0.34
CA CYS A 636 -0.69 -18.21 -0.67
C CYS A 636 -2.12 -17.95 -1.13
N GLY A 637 -2.66 -16.78 -0.78
CA GLY A 637 -3.98 -16.33 -1.23
C GLY A 637 -4.21 -14.83 -1.03
N GLU A 638 -5.43 -14.39 -1.29
CA GLU A 638 -5.92 -13.09 -0.85
C GLU A 638 -6.02 -13.07 0.67
N LEU A 639 -5.56 -12.01 1.32
CA LEU A 639 -5.68 -11.81 2.76
C LEU A 639 -6.90 -10.92 2.98
N ILE A 640 -7.94 -11.48 3.59
CA ILE A 640 -9.25 -10.85 3.78
C ILE A 640 -9.62 -10.85 5.26
N SER A 641 -10.54 -9.97 5.66
CA SER A 641 -11.10 -9.96 7.02
C SER A 641 -11.92 -11.23 7.29
N GLN A 642 -12.23 -11.48 8.57
CA GLN A 642 -13.17 -12.56 8.94
C GLN A 642 -14.57 -12.31 8.35
N ASP A 643 -15.06 -11.08 8.38
CA ASP A 643 -16.39 -10.73 7.86
C ASP A 643 -16.49 -10.96 6.35
N GLU A 644 -15.45 -10.58 5.59
CA GLU A 644 -15.38 -10.88 4.15
C GLU A 644 -15.26 -12.38 3.87
N ALA A 645 -14.52 -13.12 4.71
CA ALA A 645 -14.42 -14.56 4.59
C ALA A 645 -15.77 -15.25 4.83
N ASP A 646 -16.57 -14.79 5.79
CA ASP A 646 -17.91 -15.30 6.05
C ASP A 646 -18.87 -14.99 4.88
N ARG A 647 -18.81 -13.76 4.33
CA ARG A 647 -19.58 -13.37 3.13
C ARG A 647 -19.25 -14.27 1.94
N ARG A 648 -17.97 -14.51 1.66
CA ARG A 648 -17.51 -15.40 0.58
C ARG A 648 -17.84 -16.87 0.87
N GLY A 649 -17.72 -17.28 2.13
CA GLY A 649 -17.96 -18.63 2.61
C GLY A 649 -19.36 -19.13 2.26
N LYS A 650 -20.40 -18.30 2.44
CA LYS A 650 -21.78 -18.64 2.08
C LYS A 650 -21.93 -19.03 0.61
N VAL A 651 -21.25 -18.31 -0.29
CA VAL A 651 -21.25 -18.62 -1.72
C VAL A 651 -20.45 -19.90 -2.00
N TYR A 652 -19.30 -20.08 -1.34
CA TYR A 652 -18.44 -21.24 -1.50
C TYR A 652 -19.07 -22.55 -1.01
N ASP A 653 -19.83 -22.48 0.08
CA ASP A 653 -20.58 -23.62 0.61
C ASP A 653 -21.62 -24.11 -0.40
N LYS A 654 -22.27 -23.19 -1.11
CA LYS A 654 -23.23 -23.53 -2.16
C LYS A 654 -22.57 -24.16 -3.39
N TYR A 655 -21.35 -23.73 -3.73
CA TYR A 655 -20.52 -24.36 -4.77
C TYR A 655 -19.82 -25.65 -4.29
N MET A 656 -19.99 -26.02 -3.03
CA MET A 656 -19.35 -27.14 -2.38
C MET A 656 -17.81 -27.14 -2.46
N SER A 657 -17.20 -25.95 -2.55
CA SER A 657 -15.75 -25.79 -2.70
C SER A 657 -15.26 -24.51 -2.05
N SER A 658 -14.44 -24.66 -1.02
CA SER A 658 -13.83 -23.54 -0.29
C SER A 658 -12.31 -23.68 -0.25
N PHE A 659 -11.63 -22.56 -0.51
CA PHE A 659 -10.18 -22.42 -0.41
C PHE A 659 -9.76 -21.47 0.72
N LEU A 660 -10.68 -21.19 1.64
CA LEU A 660 -10.46 -20.34 2.82
C LEU A 660 -9.61 -21.08 3.85
N PHE A 661 -8.54 -20.43 4.30
CA PHE A 661 -7.66 -20.95 5.33
C PHE A 661 -7.50 -19.88 6.42
N ASN A 662 -8.03 -20.15 7.61
CA ASN A 662 -7.91 -19.24 8.74
C ASN A 662 -6.45 -19.01 9.14
N LEU A 663 -6.02 -17.73 9.20
CA LEU A 663 -4.64 -17.36 9.49
C LEU A 663 -4.47 -16.94 10.95
N ASN A 664 -5.32 -16.04 11.41
CA ASN A 664 -5.35 -15.49 12.77
C ASN A 664 -6.75 -14.88 13.02
N ASN A 665 -7.01 -14.34 14.20
CA ASN A 665 -8.33 -13.79 14.55
C ASN A 665 -8.79 -12.62 13.67
N ASP A 666 -7.86 -11.92 13.01
CA ASP A 666 -8.18 -10.72 12.23
C ASP A 666 -8.32 -11.04 10.74
N PHE A 667 -7.62 -12.07 10.24
CA PHE A 667 -7.52 -12.34 8.81
C PHE A 667 -7.61 -13.83 8.43
N VAL A 668 -8.13 -14.07 7.23
CA VAL A 668 -8.22 -15.37 6.54
C VAL A 668 -7.48 -15.29 5.21
N VAL A 669 -6.85 -16.39 4.79
CA VAL A 669 -6.22 -16.51 3.47
C VAL A 669 -7.17 -17.23 2.52
N ASP A 670 -7.63 -16.54 1.47
CA ASP A 670 -8.51 -17.07 0.43
C ASP A 670 -7.73 -17.35 -0.87
N ALA A 671 -7.54 -18.62 -1.21
CA ALA A 671 -6.85 -18.99 -2.45
C ALA A 671 -7.77 -19.10 -3.68
N THR A 672 -9.05 -18.72 -3.59
CA THR A 672 -10.06 -18.94 -4.64
C THR A 672 -9.72 -18.20 -5.93
N ARG A 673 -9.58 -16.87 -5.84
CA ARG A 673 -9.33 -15.97 -6.99
C ARG A 673 -7.83 -15.84 -7.31
N LYS A 674 -6.98 -15.79 -6.29
CA LYS A 674 -5.53 -15.68 -6.42
C LYS A 674 -4.87 -16.64 -5.45
N GLY A 675 -3.84 -17.36 -5.87
CA GLY A 675 -3.20 -18.36 -5.01
C GLY A 675 -1.99 -18.99 -5.66
N ASN A 676 -1.56 -20.15 -5.19
CA ASN A 676 -0.43 -20.87 -5.77
C ASN A 676 -0.70 -22.37 -5.87
N LYS A 677 0.22 -23.14 -6.48
CA LYS A 677 -0.01 -24.56 -6.81
C LYS A 677 -0.42 -25.45 -5.62
N ILE A 678 -0.03 -25.12 -4.38
CA ILE A 678 -0.38 -25.93 -3.21
C ILE A 678 -1.87 -25.82 -2.85
N ARG A 679 -2.63 -24.88 -3.43
CA ARG A 679 -4.09 -24.79 -3.26
C ARG A 679 -4.86 -26.04 -3.72
N PHE A 680 -4.22 -26.88 -4.56
CA PHE A 680 -4.79 -28.12 -5.08
C PHE A 680 -4.39 -29.35 -4.25
N ALA A 681 -3.73 -29.17 -3.10
CA ALA A 681 -3.50 -30.28 -2.17
C ALA A 681 -4.81 -30.60 -1.46
N ASN A 682 -5.36 -31.79 -1.70
CA ASN A 682 -6.68 -32.18 -1.26
C ASN A 682 -6.76 -32.47 0.25
N HIS A 683 -7.99 -32.57 0.74
CA HIS A 683 -8.26 -33.02 2.09
C HIS A 683 -8.01 -34.54 2.23
N SER A 684 -7.48 -34.96 3.38
CA SER A 684 -7.53 -36.35 3.83
C SER A 684 -7.49 -36.40 5.37
N VAL A 685 -8.14 -37.40 5.97
CA VAL A 685 -8.07 -37.67 7.41
C VAL A 685 -6.71 -38.28 7.79
N HIS A 686 -6.04 -38.94 6.85
CA HIS A 686 -4.70 -39.53 6.99
C HIS A 686 -3.65 -38.82 6.11
N PRO A 687 -3.45 -37.50 6.27
CA PRO A 687 -2.66 -36.72 5.33
C PRO A 687 -1.16 -37.03 5.41
N ASN A 688 -0.46 -36.82 4.31
CA ASN A 688 1.00 -36.85 4.25
C ASN A 688 1.66 -35.48 4.54
N CYS A 689 0.89 -34.40 4.56
CA CYS A 689 1.33 -33.04 4.91
C CYS A 689 0.60 -32.50 6.15
N TYR A 690 1.17 -31.44 6.74
CA TYR A 690 0.49 -30.63 7.76
C TYR A 690 0.77 -29.16 7.52
N ALA A 691 -0.21 -28.32 7.84
CA ALA A 691 -0.08 -26.88 7.80
C ALA A 691 0.35 -26.31 9.16
N LYS A 692 1.12 -25.23 9.13
CA LYS A 692 1.54 -24.49 10.32
C LYS A 692 1.57 -23.00 10.01
N VAL A 693 0.82 -22.21 10.79
CA VAL A 693 0.95 -20.74 10.77
C VAL A 693 2.25 -20.38 11.47
N VAL A 694 3.11 -19.63 10.78
CA VAL A 694 4.43 -19.20 11.27
C VAL A 694 4.50 -17.69 11.19
N MET A 695 5.06 -17.06 12.22
CA MET A 695 5.36 -15.63 12.20
C MET A 695 6.69 -15.39 11.48
N VAL A 696 6.65 -14.62 10.40
CA VAL A 696 7.76 -14.37 9.47
C VAL A 696 7.94 -12.86 9.30
N ASN A 697 8.96 -12.29 9.92
CA ASN A 697 9.25 -10.85 9.86
C ASN A 697 8.01 -9.95 10.14
N GLY A 698 7.19 -10.33 11.12
CA GLY A 698 5.98 -9.59 11.52
C GLY A 698 4.71 -10.00 10.77
N ASP A 699 4.79 -10.84 9.75
CA ASP A 699 3.63 -11.34 8.99
C ASP A 699 3.32 -12.79 9.40
N HIS A 700 2.05 -13.10 9.63
CA HIS A 700 1.61 -14.49 9.73
C HIS A 700 1.54 -15.12 8.34
N ARG A 701 2.17 -16.28 8.17
CA ARG A 701 2.19 -17.01 6.88
C ARG A 701 1.94 -18.49 7.10
N ILE A 702 1.23 -19.14 6.18
CA ILE A 702 0.86 -20.56 6.28
C ILE A 702 1.91 -21.39 5.55
N GLY A 703 2.73 -22.12 6.29
CA GLY A 703 3.66 -23.08 5.71
C GLY A 703 3.06 -24.49 5.66
N ILE A 704 3.20 -25.16 4.52
CA ILE A 704 2.88 -26.58 4.35
C ILE A 704 4.17 -27.39 4.47
N PHE A 705 4.16 -28.39 5.35
CA PHE A 705 5.31 -29.21 5.69
C PHE A 705 4.97 -30.69 5.56
N ALA A 706 5.96 -31.53 5.27
CA ALA A 706 5.76 -32.96 5.18
C ALA A 706 5.57 -33.61 6.57
N LYS A 707 4.49 -34.38 6.79
CA LYS A 707 4.21 -35.10 8.05
C LYS A 707 5.01 -36.40 8.16
N ARG A 708 5.31 -37.01 7.02
CA ARG A 708 6.18 -38.18 6.83
C ARG A 708 7.14 -37.93 5.67
N THR A 709 8.05 -38.85 5.40
CA THR A 709 8.81 -38.84 4.14
C THR A 709 7.83 -39.06 2.97
N ILE A 710 7.97 -38.25 1.92
CA ILE A 710 7.14 -38.28 0.71
C ILE A 710 8.04 -38.56 -0.50
N GLN A 711 7.69 -39.54 -1.31
CA GLN A 711 8.40 -39.93 -2.53
C GLN A 711 8.01 -39.02 -3.71
N ALA A 712 8.85 -39.03 -4.75
CA ALA A 712 8.56 -38.27 -5.96
C ALA A 712 7.32 -38.85 -6.66
N GLY A 713 6.41 -37.98 -7.09
CA GLY A 713 5.16 -38.36 -7.75
C GLY A 713 3.99 -38.62 -6.81
N GLU A 714 4.16 -38.59 -5.48
CA GLU A 714 3.03 -38.71 -4.56
C GLU A 714 2.12 -37.46 -4.59
N GLU A 715 0.81 -37.66 -4.52
CA GLU A 715 -0.18 -36.60 -4.31
C GLU A 715 -0.07 -36.06 -2.87
N LEU A 716 -0.22 -34.74 -2.72
CA LEU A 716 -0.13 -34.07 -1.43
C LEU A 716 -1.52 -33.85 -0.83
N PHE A 717 -1.67 -34.25 0.43
CA PHE A 717 -2.90 -34.09 1.21
C PHE A 717 -2.61 -33.43 2.54
N PHE A 718 -3.52 -32.58 3.02
CA PHE A 718 -3.49 -32.08 4.39
C PHE A 718 -4.88 -32.07 5.03
N ASP A 719 -4.92 -32.14 6.36
CA ASP A 719 -6.17 -32.10 7.11
C ASP A 719 -6.72 -30.66 7.12
N TYR A 720 -7.93 -30.48 6.58
CA TYR A 720 -8.61 -29.20 6.47
C TYR A 720 -9.31 -28.83 7.79
N ARG A 721 -9.40 -29.78 8.73
CA ARG A 721 -10.07 -29.62 10.02
C ARG A 721 -11.51 -29.14 9.88
N TYR A 722 -12.23 -29.70 8.91
CA TYR A 722 -13.65 -29.48 8.77
C TYR A 722 -14.37 -29.67 10.11
N SER A 723 -15.36 -28.83 10.38
CA SER A 723 -16.27 -29.09 11.49
C SER A 723 -16.95 -30.45 11.25
N GLN A 724 -17.44 -31.09 12.31
CA GLN A 724 -18.07 -32.40 12.18
C GLN A 724 -19.30 -32.37 11.23
N ALA A 725 -19.97 -31.22 11.11
CA ALA A 725 -21.07 -31.00 10.18
C ALA A 725 -20.61 -30.86 8.72
N ASP A 726 -19.46 -30.21 8.48
CA ASP A 726 -18.93 -29.97 7.13
C ASP A 726 -18.21 -31.19 6.57
N ALA A 727 -17.55 -31.97 7.43
CA ALA A 727 -16.88 -33.20 7.04
C ALA A 727 -17.85 -34.22 6.41
N LEU A 728 -19.10 -34.26 6.89
CA LEU A 728 -20.17 -35.11 6.35
C LEU A 728 -20.65 -34.66 4.96
N LYS A 729 -20.55 -33.38 4.63
CA LYS A 729 -20.94 -32.82 3.33
C LYS A 729 -19.85 -32.98 2.28
N TYR A 730 -18.58 -32.84 2.67
CA TYR A 730 -17.46 -32.68 1.73
C TYR A 730 -16.57 -33.92 1.53
N VAL A 731 -16.56 -34.88 2.46
CA VAL A 731 -15.55 -35.96 2.51
C VAL A 731 -16.13 -37.34 2.16
N GLY A 732 -17.20 -37.38 1.36
CA GLY A 732 -18.01 -38.58 1.10
C GLY A 732 -17.32 -39.78 0.42
N ILE A 733 -16.00 -39.79 0.21
CA ILE A 733 -15.31 -40.77 -0.66
C ILE A 733 -14.29 -41.66 0.10
N GLU A 734 -13.74 -41.26 1.26
CA GLU A 734 -12.80 -42.13 2.00
C GLU A 734 -13.47 -43.34 2.70
N ARG A 735 -14.81 -43.43 2.75
CA ARG A 735 -15.50 -44.52 3.47
C ARG A 735 -15.65 -45.83 2.70
N GLU A 736 -15.43 -45.86 1.39
CA GLU A 736 -15.66 -47.07 0.59
C GLU A 736 -14.42 -47.95 0.37
N THR A 737 -13.21 -47.47 0.66
CA THR A 737 -11.97 -48.21 0.36
C THR A 737 -11.44 -49.08 1.51
N ASP A 738 -11.95 -48.91 2.73
CA ASP A 738 -11.54 -49.72 3.91
C ASP A 738 -12.45 -50.94 4.16
N ILE A 739 -13.35 -51.26 3.23
CA ILE A 739 -14.18 -52.48 3.26
C ILE A 739 -13.91 -53.28 1.98
N ILE A 740 -12.81 -54.05 1.94
CA ILE A 740 -12.66 -55.33 1.19
C ILE A 740 -11.54 -56.14 1.86
#